data_AF-A0A9E3UUZ8-F1
#
_entry.id   AF-A0A9E3UUZ8-F1
#
_cell.length_a   1.000
_cell.length_b   1.000
_cell.length_c   1.000
_cell.angle_alpha   90.00
_cell.angle_beta   90.00
_cell.angle_gamma   90.00
#
_symmetry.space_group_name_H-M   'P 1'
#
loop_
_entity.id
_entity.type
_entity.pdbx_description
1 polymer ?
#
loop_
_entity_poly.entity_id
_entity_poly.type
_entity_poly.pdbx_seq_one_letter_code
_entity_poly.pdbx_strand_id
1 'polypeptide(L)'
;MRRGLAWFAGAVLVLGLPAWAADPDLPFSSGSTGADGPLTFREIALGRNAAGMAYDPVRQEVVLFGGQSSNVGVGDTWVWRGGNWLRVLPASSPVDRWGHAMVWDEARGEVVLFGGTRSTGRLNDTWTWNGTNWVQRTPASSPTTRDGHAMAYDAARQRVVLFGGNGGGQETWLWDGVNWSQANPPTRPPGTGSSAMAYHAARQECVLFGNFGQTWVWDGANWAQRNSLRTPPARNFPTFIADGTSNTLLLFGGGNRSDTWSWDGTDWTERSPATSPAGRQNHAMVWDNARGRGVLFGGAIPSVDNFSADTWLWDGNNWTLWSSKAQVFDMSARPDGIWNFTTIHVPAGVTVQFNRNAGNTPVRWLATGDVTIDGTIDVSGQTGFNALPPGVAALGGPGGFHGGRGAIAFDSSASTVGSPGQGPGGGAPGTAQQTNPENLRDGQNGSHNGTYGNAFLQPLTGGSGGGGGSSTAGSNGGNGGGGGGAILIASSRDIQLNGLIRANGGDREWSGASFGGFGSGGSILLRADRVTGGGTLQAFGGQQNNPNGRIRVEGYVRSLTGSRVPVEVVGLPAANGELNRIGTLAIQSVRGVNVAQPPSGNLQTPDVVFTDAGPVQVVVTGTGIPDGTPVRLRITSTSSVIESGPQAMAAGTVTFNVTVPRGVGTLQASAQFNAP
;
A
#
# COMPACT_ATOMS: atom_id res chain seq x y z
N MET A 1 9.21 -78.53 -3.71
CA MET A 1 8.07 -77.81 -4.33
C MET A 1 7.66 -76.64 -3.43
N ARG A 2 7.44 -75.48 -4.06
CA ARG A 2 6.71 -74.28 -3.60
C ARG A 2 7.30 -73.41 -2.47
N ARG A 3 7.42 -72.13 -2.87
CA ARG A 3 7.78 -70.88 -2.21
C ARG A 3 7.00 -70.59 -0.92
N GLY A 4 7.63 -69.82 -0.03
CA GLY A 4 6.96 -68.95 0.94
C GLY A 4 7.86 -67.75 1.29
N LEU A 5 7.47 -66.56 0.83
CA LEU A 5 8.00 -65.28 1.29
C LEU A 5 7.65 -65.09 2.77
N ALA A 6 8.57 -64.52 3.56
CA ALA A 6 8.22 -63.79 4.77
C ALA A 6 9.03 -62.51 4.86
N TRP A 7 8.32 -61.44 5.19
CA TRP A 7 8.68 -60.04 5.13
C TRP A 7 9.40 -59.61 6.42
N PHE A 8 10.45 -58.80 6.30
CA PHE A 8 11.03 -58.10 7.44
C PHE A 8 10.24 -56.80 7.67
N ALA A 9 9.49 -56.74 8.77
CA ALA A 9 8.91 -55.50 9.28
C ALA A 9 9.93 -54.83 10.20
N GLY A 10 10.67 -53.85 9.66
CA GLY A 10 11.40 -52.88 10.48
C GLY A 10 10.47 -51.70 10.76
N ALA A 11 10.05 -51.53 12.01
CA ALA A 11 9.33 -50.33 12.43
C ALA A 11 10.34 -49.20 12.63
N VAL A 12 10.20 -48.13 11.84
CA VAL A 12 10.79 -46.83 12.18
C VAL A 12 9.87 -46.20 13.23
N LEU A 13 10.38 -46.10 14.46
CA LEU A 13 9.82 -45.22 15.47
C LEU A 13 10.17 -43.79 15.06
N VAL A 14 9.30 -43.15 14.27
CA VAL A 14 9.29 -41.70 14.22
C VAL A 14 8.72 -41.26 15.56
N LEU A 15 9.56 -40.69 16.43
CA LEU A 15 9.07 -39.86 17.52
C LEU A 15 8.34 -38.68 16.86
N GLY A 16 7.05 -38.88 16.60
CA GLY A 16 6.16 -37.78 16.29
C GLY A 16 6.31 -36.80 17.43
N LEU A 17 6.85 -35.62 17.11
CA LEU A 17 6.60 -34.43 17.92
C LEU A 17 5.13 -34.46 18.29
N PRO A 18 4.76 -34.30 19.58
CA PRO A 18 3.38 -34.41 19.98
C PRO A 18 2.59 -33.50 19.06
N ALA A 19 1.58 -34.06 18.38
CA ALA A 19 0.52 -33.27 17.82
C ALA A 19 0.17 -32.27 18.91
N TRP A 20 0.44 -30.98 18.63
CA TRP A 20 0.15 -29.92 19.57
C TRP A 20 -1.28 -30.17 19.99
N ALA A 21 -1.50 -30.35 21.30
CA ALA A 21 -2.83 -30.37 21.84
C ALA A 21 -3.55 -29.20 21.16
N ALA A 22 -4.65 -29.47 20.47
CA ALA A 22 -5.49 -28.42 19.93
C ALA A 22 -5.66 -27.43 21.07
N ASP A 23 -5.05 -26.26 20.93
CA ASP A 23 -5.00 -25.28 22.00
C ASP A 23 -6.46 -25.00 22.33
N PRO A 24 -6.95 -25.32 23.54
CA PRO A 24 -8.38 -25.32 23.79
C PRO A 24 -8.94 -23.97 23.39
N ASP A 25 -9.93 -24.02 22.49
CA ASP A 25 -10.62 -22.83 22.00
C ASP A 25 -11.10 -22.05 23.23
N LEU A 26 -10.60 -20.83 23.38
CA LEU A 26 -11.03 -20.00 24.50
C LEU A 26 -12.41 -19.43 24.12
N PRO A 27 -13.29 -19.18 25.10
CA PRO A 27 -14.72 -19.04 24.82
C PRO A 27 -15.14 -17.67 24.25
N PHE A 28 -14.28 -16.99 23.48
CA PHE A 28 -14.62 -15.68 22.92
C PHE A 28 -15.42 -15.79 21.60
N SER A 29 -16.51 -15.02 21.50
CA SER A 29 -17.23 -14.83 20.24
C SER A 29 -16.93 -13.45 19.68
N SER A 30 -16.45 -13.38 18.44
CA SER A 30 -16.25 -12.12 17.72
C SER A 30 -17.56 -11.38 17.40
N GLY A 31 -18.70 -12.08 17.49
CA GLY A 31 -19.97 -11.62 16.96
C GLY A 31 -20.06 -11.68 15.42
N SER A 32 -19.05 -12.27 14.75
CA SER A 32 -19.09 -12.49 13.30
C SER A 32 -20.09 -13.57 12.93
N THR A 33 -20.85 -13.35 11.86
CA THR A 33 -21.66 -14.38 11.21
C THR A 33 -20.90 -15.17 10.15
N GLY A 34 -19.68 -14.75 9.76
CA GLY A 34 -18.92 -15.36 8.66
C GLY A 34 -19.51 -15.16 7.26
N ALA A 35 -20.58 -14.37 7.12
CA ALA A 35 -21.38 -14.25 5.89
C ALA A 35 -20.61 -13.65 4.70
N ASP A 36 -19.54 -12.89 4.93
CA ASP A 36 -18.72 -12.28 3.89
C ASP A 36 -17.56 -13.19 3.41
N GLY A 37 -17.45 -14.42 3.92
CA GLY A 37 -16.40 -15.37 3.53
C GLY A 37 -14.99 -14.94 3.97
N PRO A 38 -13.91 -15.51 3.39
CA PRO A 38 -12.56 -15.11 3.74
C PRO A 38 -12.18 -13.77 3.10
N LEU A 39 -11.56 -12.87 3.87
CA LEU A 39 -10.92 -11.67 3.35
C LEU A 39 -9.43 -11.94 3.09
N THR A 40 -9.03 -11.98 1.82
CA THR A 40 -7.62 -12.12 1.44
C THR A 40 -7.23 -11.06 0.42
N PHE A 41 -6.12 -10.37 0.65
CA PHE A 41 -5.53 -9.47 -0.34
C PHE A 41 -4.62 -10.22 -1.29
N ARG A 42 -4.35 -9.65 -2.48
CA ARG A 42 -3.46 -10.28 -3.45
C ARG A 42 -2.06 -10.36 -2.88
N GLU A 43 -1.51 -11.57 -2.83
CA GLU A 43 -0.10 -11.75 -2.49
C GLU A 43 0.76 -11.20 -3.64
N ILE A 44 1.80 -10.44 -3.27
CA ILE A 44 2.72 -9.77 -4.19
C ILE A 44 4.15 -10.12 -3.83
N ALA A 45 5.02 -10.17 -4.83
CA ALA A 45 6.44 -10.13 -4.58
C ALA A 45 6.83 -8.74 -4.04
N LEU A 46 7.76 -8.69 -3.09
CA LEU A 46 8.25 -7.42 -2.55
C LEU A 46 8.89 -6.54 -3.64
N GLY A 47 8.76 -5.22 -3.47
CA GLY A 47 9.25 -4.24 -4.42
C GLY A 47 10.74 -4.33 -4.63
N ARG A 48 11.15 -4.48 -5.89
CA ARG A 48 12.55 -4.76 -6.25
C ARG A 48 12.92 -4.23 -7.62
N ASN A 49 14.21 -3.99 -7.83
CA ASN A 49 14.78 -3.73 -9.14
C ASN A 49 15.82 -4.81 -9.50
N ALA A 50 16.25 -4.81 -10.76
CA ALA A 50 17.33 -5.65 -11.30
C ALA A 50 17.13 -7.16 -11.01
N ALA A 51 15.87 -7.58 -10.91
CA ALA A 51 15.47 -8.97 -10.82
C ALA A 51 15.42 -9.60 -12.22
N GLY A 52 15.61 -10.91 -12.30
CA GLY A 52 15.42 -11.67 -13.53
C GLY A 52 14.01 -12.23 -13.60
N MET A 53 13.41 -12.21 -14.79
CA MET A 53 12.08 -12.79 -15.02
C MET A 53 12.07 -13.56 -16.33
N ALA A 54 11.43 -14.74 -16.35
CA ALA A 54 11.26 -15.57 -17.53
C ALA A 54 9.86 -16.19 -17.53
N TYR A 55 9.28 -16.39 -18.71
CA TYR A 55 8.01 -17.11 -18.86
C TYR A 55 8.29 -18.58 -19.22
N ASP A 56 7.74 -19.50 -18.43
CA ASP A 56 7.73 -20.94 -18.68
C ASP A 56 6.41 -21.31 -19.39
N PRO A 57 6.42 -21.54 -20.71
CA PRO A 57 5.24 -21.92 -21.49
C PRO A 57 4.74 -23.34 -21.20
N VAL A 58 5.57 -24.24 -20.65
CA VAL A 58 5.17 -25.61 -20.31
C VAL A 58 4.26 -25.59 -19.08
N ARG A 59 4.57 -24.72 -18.12
CA ARG A 59 3.81 -24.56 -16.87
C ARG A 59 2.87 -23.36 -16.87
N GLN A 60 2.90 -22.55 -17.94
CA GLN A 60 2.10 -21.34 -18.12
C GLN A 60 2.26 -20.35 -16.97
N GLU A 61 3.52 -20.16 -16.54
CA GLU A 61 3.88 -19.35 -15.39
C GLU A 61 5.05 -18.41 -15.67
N VAL A 62 5.01 -17.25 -15.03
CA VAL A 62 6.14 -16.32 -14.99
C VAL A 62 6.97 -16.61 -13.75
N VAL A 63 8.25 -16.85 -13.91
CA VAL A 63 9.23 -17.06 -12.83
C VAL A 63 10.02 -15.78 -12.62
N LEU A 64 10.04 -15.28 -11.40
CA LEU A 64 10.81 -14.11 -10.95
C LEU A 64 11.84 -14.57 -9.91
N PHE A 65 13.09 -14.13 -10.06
CA PHE A 65 14.15 -14.44 -9.09
C PHE A 65 15.07 -13.24 -8.83
N GLY A 66 15.43 -13.10 -7.56
CA GLY A 66 16.44 -12.16 -7.09
C GLY A 66 16.05 -10.68 -7.25
N GLY A 67 17.05 -9.82 -7.41
CA GLY A 67 16.93 -8.37 -7.43
C GLY A 67 17.39 -7.71 -6.13
N GLN A 68 17.20 -6.40 -6.00
CA GLN A 68 17.41 -5.67 -4.76
C GLN A 68 16.07 -5.15 -4.22
N SER A 69 15.78 -5.43 -2.95
CA SER A 69 14.63 -4.90 -2.20
C SER A 69 15.18 -4.08 -1.04
N SER A 70 14.74 -2.83 -0.89
CA SER A 70 15.23 -1.92 0.18
C SER A 70 16.77 -1.84 0.27
N ASN A 71 17.44 -1.82 -0.89
CA ASN A 71 18.90 -1.86 -1.07
C ASN A 71 19.60 -3.13 -0.57
N VAL A 72 18.84 -4.19 -0.28
CA VAL A 72 19.36 -5.51 0.11
C VAL A 72 19.12 -6.50 -1.03
N GLY A 73 20.15 -7.26 -1.39
CA GLY A 73 20.03 -8.34 -2.36
C GLY A 73 19.07 -9.42 -1.85
N VAL A 74 18.18 -9.89 -2.71
CA VAL A 74 17.27 -10.99 -2.40
C VAL A 74 17.56 -12.18 -3.33
N GLY A 75 17.23 -13.38 -2.87
CA GLY A 75 17.42 -14.66 -3.58
C GLY A 75 16.19 -15.55 -3.49
N ASP A 76 15.01 -14.95 -3.33
CA ASP A 76 13.73 -15.64 -3.33
C ASP A 76 13.23 -15.89 -4.76
N THR A 77 12.47 -16.98 -4.93
CA THR A 77 11.81 -17.35 -6.19
C THR A 77 10.32 -17.11 -6.06
N TRP A 78 9.73 -16.46 -7.05
CA TRP A 78 8.28 -16.23 -7.13
C TRP A 78 7.74 -16.74 -8.46
N VAL A 79 6.52 -17.25 -8.44
CA VAL A 79 5.79 -17.65 -9.66
C VAL A 79 4.47 -16.91 -9.77
N TRP A 80 4.09 -16.55 -10.99
CA TRP A 80 2.80 -15.92 -11.29
C TRP A 80 2.07 -16.64 -12.41
N ARG A 81 0.79 -16.96 -12.16
CA ARG A 81 -0.11 -17.69 -13.07
C ARG A 81 -1.39 -16.93 -13.36
N GLY A 82 -1.31 -15.61 -13.57
CA GLY A 82 -2.50 -14.79 -13.81
C GLY A 82 -3.29 -14.39 -12.56
N GLY A 83 -2.83 -14.79 -11.37
CA GLY A 83 -3.48 -14.54 -10.09
C GLY A 83 -2.58 -13.73 -9.16
N ASN A 84 -2.33 -14.31 -7.98
CA ASN A 84 -1.36 -13.81 -7.02
C ASN A 84 0.05 -14.24 -7.40
N TRP A 85 1.04 -13.48 -6.96
CA TRP A 85 2.41 -13.97 -6.90
C TRP A 85 2.52 -14.97 -5.77
N LEU A 86 3.11 -16.14 -6.04
CA LEU A 86 3.32 -17.19 -5.05
C LEU A 86 4.81 -17.37 -4.82
N ARG A 87 5.24 -17.25 -3.57
CA ARG A 87 6.64 -17.54 -3.22
C ARG A 87 6.87 -19.04 -3.24
N VAL A 88 7.93 -19.47 -3.94
CA VAL A 88 8.35 -20.87 -4.00
C VAL A 88 9.60 -21.04 -3.13
N LEU A 89 9.67 -22.16 -2.40
CA LEU A 89 10.79 -22.53 -1.53
C LEU A 89 11.51 -23.76 -2.09
N PRO A 90 12.35 -23.59 -3.12
CA PRO A 90 13.06 -24.71 -3.70
C PRO A 90 14.15 -25.24 -2.75
N ALA A 91 14.40 -26.55 -2.81
CA ALA A 91 15.39 -27.21 -1.96
C ALA A 91 16.83 -26.76 -2.25
N SER A 92 17.10 -26.33 -3.49
CA SER A 92 18.32 -25.68 -3.92
C SER A 92 17.97 -24.37 -4.62
N SER A 93 18.75 -23.33 -4.38
CA SER A 93 18.52 -22.00 -4.91
C SER A 93 19.86 -21.29 -5.14
N PRO A 94 19.97 -20.45 -6.18
CA PRO A 94 21.08 -19.53 -6.28
C PRO A 94 21.09 -18.60 -5.06
N VAL A 95 22.29 -18.13 -4.69
CA VAL A 95 22.45 -17.09 -3.67
C VAL A 95 21.79 -15.78 -4.09
N ASP A 96 21.55 -14.89 -3.12
CA ASP A 96 21.07 -13.52 -3.35
C ASP A 96 21.92 -12.80 -4.41
N ARG A 97 21.26 -12.13 -5.34
CA ARG A 97 21.92 -11.45 -6.48
C ARG A 97 20.97 -10.49 -7.19
N TRP A 98 21.55 -9.53 -7.89
CA TRP A 98 20.85 -8.62 -8.78
C TRP A 98 21.64 -8.38 -10.07
N GLY A 99 20.97 -7.86 -11.10
CA GLY A 99 21.59 -7.57 -12.39
C GLY A 99 22.00 -8.81 -13.18
N HIS A 100 21.53 -10.00 -12.78
CA HIS A 100 21.56 -11.22 -13.58
C HIS A 100 20.49 -11.17 -14.66
N ALA A 101 20.64 -12.01 -15.68
CA ALA A 101 19.62 -12.22 -16.70
C ALA A 101 18.99 -13.61 -16.57
N MET A 102 17.74 -13.74 -17.00
CA MET A 102 17.00 -15.01 -17.08
C MET A 102 16.30 -15.12 -18.42
N VAL A 103 16.26 -16.34 -18.98
CA VAL A 103 15.52 -16.61 -20.22
C VAL A 103 15.03 -18.06 -20.25
N TRP A 104 13.94 -18.31 -20.94
CA TRP A 104 13.47 -19.66 -21.23
C TRP A 104 14.26 -20.29 -22.38
N ASP A 105 14.86 -21.45 -22.15
CA ASP A 105 15.47 -22.30 -23.18
C ASP A 105 14.43 -23.31 -23.67
N GLU A 106 13.78 -22.99 -24.78
CA GLU A 106 12.65 -23.76 -25.31
C GLU A 106 13.00 -25.19 -25.68
N ALA A 107 14.19 -25.42 -26.25
CA ALA A 107 14.64 -26.75 -26.64
C ALA A 107 14.85 -27.69 -25.45
N ARG A 108 15.03 -27.14 -24.24
CA ARG A 108 15.34 -27.91 -23.03
C ARG A 108 14.23 -27.86 -21.98
N GLY A 109 13.28 -26.96 -22.12
CA GLY A 109 12.16 -26.85 -21.17
C GLY A 109 12.58 -26.31 -19.81
N GLU A 110 13.59 -25.44 -19.77
CA GLU A 110 14.17 -24.90 -18.53
C GLU A 110 14.39 -23.38 -18.63
N VAL A 111 14.28 -22.67 -17.50
CA VAL A 111 14.75 -21.29 -17.42
C VAL A 111 16.24 -21.29 -17.09
N VAL A 112 17.04 -20.56 -17.85
CA VAL A 112 18.48 -20.38 -17.63
C VAL A 112 18.72 -19.03 -16.96
N LEU A 113 19.54 -19.02 -15.90
CA LEU A 113 20.05 -17.85 -15.21
C LEU A 113 21.57 -17.79 -15.34
N PHE A 114 22.13 -16.60 -15.60
CA PHE A 114 23.57 -16.39 -15.59
C PHE A 114 24.00 -15.15 -14.80
N GLY A 115 25.08 -15.30 -14.04
CA GLY A 115 25.83 -14.20 -13.44
C GLY A 115 25.03 -13.36 -12.45
N GLY A 116 25.19 -12.04 -12.55
CA GLY A 116 24.69 -11.05 -11.61
C GLY A 116 25.77 -10.63 -10.61
N THR A 117 25.40 -9.80 -9.66
CA THR A 117 26.29 -9.34 -8.61
C THR A 117 25.60 -9.40 -7.26
N ARG A 118 26.40 -9.54 -6.21
CA ARG A 118 25.97 -9.44 -4.82
C ARG A 118 26.94 -8.59 -4.01
N SER A 119 26.68 -8.43 -2.72
CA SER A 119 27.52 -7.61 -1.83
C SER A 119 29.01 -7.99 -1.84
N THR A 120 29.33 -9.26 -2.07
CA THR A 120 30.71 -9.76 -2.12
C THR A 120 31.34 -9.76 -3.52
N GLY A 121 30.65 -9.25 -4.54
CA GLY A 121 31.16 -9.16 -5.91
C GLY A 121 30.28 -9.87 -6.96
N ARG A 122 30.78 -9.85 -8.21
CA ARG A 122 30.11 -10.43 -9.37
C ARG A 122 30.20 -11.94 -9.40
N LEU A 123 29.20 -12.54 -10.03
CA LEU A 123 29.04 -13.97 -10.21
C LEU A 123 29.19 -14.36 -11.70
N ASN A 124 29.55 -15.61 -11.96
CA ASN A 124 29.62 -16.23 -13.30
C ASN A 124 29.04 -17.65 -13.32
N ASP A 125 28.25 -17.99 -12.31
CA ASP A 125 27.57 -19.26 -12.22
C ASP A 125 26.39 -19.31 -13.18
N THR A 126 26.10 -20.52 -13.66
CA THR A 126 24.93 -20.83 -14.50
C THR A 126 23.97 -21.69 -13.68
N TRP A 127 22.70 -21.32 -13.66
CA TRP A 127 21.65 -22.08 -12.98
C TRP A 127 20.51 -22.37 -13.95
N THR A 128 19.89 -23.53 -13.80
CA THR A 128 18.68 -23.90 -14.54
C THR A 128 17.52 -24.13 -13.57
N TRP A 129 16.33 -23.64 -13.92
CA TRP A 129 15.09 -23.88 -13.20
C TRP A 129 14.20 -24.81 -14.01
N ASN A 130 13.80 -25.92 -13.39
CA ASN A 130 12.98 -26.96 -14.01
C ASN A 130 11.49 -26.87 -13.64
N GLY A 131 11.03 -25.75 -13.08
CA GLY A 131 9.67 -25.59 -12.56
C GLY A 131 9.47 -25.92 -11.09
N THR A 132 10.44 -26.54 -10.44
CA THR A 132 10.34 -26.93 -9.02
C THR A 132 11.59 -26.63 -8.21
N ASN A 133 12.77 -26.75 -8.82
CA ASN A 133 14.05 -26.57 -8.15
C ASN A 133 15.06 -25.88 -9.08
N TRP A 134 16.01 -25.17 -8.48
CA TRP A 134 17.18 -24.68 -9.20
C TRP A 134 18.29 -25.73 -9.19
N VAL A 135 19.02 -25.85 -10.30
CA VAL A 135 20.18 -26.74 -10.44
C VAL A 135 21.36 -25.92 -10.93
N GLN A 136 22.44 -25.89 -10.15
CA GLN A 136 23.68 -25.26 -10.58
C GLN A 136 24.35 -26.11 -11.66
N ARG A 137 24.68 -25.49 -12.79
CA ARG A 137 25.40 -26.14 -13.89
C ARG A 137 26.89 -25.86 -13.77
N THR A 138 27.70 -26.82 -14.18
CA THR A 138 29.17 -26.74 -14.19
C THR A 138 29.71 -26.90 -15.62
N PRO A 139 29.49 -25.92 -16.50
CA PRO A 139 29.97 -25.99 -17.86
C PRO A 139 31.51 -25.93 -17.90
N ALA A 140 32.12 -26.61 -18.88
CA ALA A 140 33.56 -26.67 -19.04
C ALA A 140 34.17 -25.30 -19.44
N SER A 141 33.39 -24.47 -20.11
CA SER A 141 33.69 -23.08 -20.42
C SER A 141 32.52 -22.20 -19.96
N SER A 142 32.83 -21.00 -19.48
CA SER A 142 31.84 -20.07 -18.94
C SER A 142 32.29 -18.63 -19.21
N PRO A 143 31.36 -17.69 -19.43
CA PRO A 143 31.69 -16.27 -19.43
C PRO A 143 32.33 -15.85 -18.09
N THR A 144 33.13 -14.79 -18.12
CA THR A 144 33.68 -14.16 -16.90
C THR A 144 32.58 -13.56 -16.00
N THR A 145 32.92 -13.26 -14.75
CA THR A 145 32.00 -12.65 -13.79
C THR A 145 31.46 -11.31 -14.29
N ARG A 146 30.13 -11.16 -14.28
CA ARG A 146 29.46 -10.00 -14.89
C ARG A 146 28.03 -9.77 -14.39
N ASP A 147 27.56 -8.54 -14.55
CA ASP A 147 26.19 -8.10 -14.29
C ASP A 147 25.73 -7.09 -15.36
N GLY A 148 24.42 -6.88 -15.48
CA GLY A 148 23.83 -5.95 -16.45
C GLY A 148 24.06 -6.33 -17.91
N HIS A 149 24.29 -7.61 -18.19
CA HIS A 149 24.39 -8.17 -19.54
C HIS A 149 22.99 -8.40 -20.12
N ALA A 150 22.90 -8.45 -21.45
CA ALA A 150 21.67 -8.79 -22.14
C ALA A 150 21.66 -10.29 -22.48
N MET A 151 20.49 -10.93 -22.41
CA MET A 151 20.33 -12.35 -22.71
C MET A 151 19.00 -12.62 -23.42
N ALA A 152 19.01 -13.48 -24.44
CA ALA A 152 17.82 -13.87 -25.20
C ALA A 152 17.99 -15.29 -25.78
N TYR A 153 16.89 -15.97 -26.05
CA TYR A 153 16.90 -17.29 -26.67
C TYR A 153 16.68 -17.17 -28.18
N ASP A 154 17.67 -17.60 -28.97
CA ASP A 154 17.55 -17.72 -30.42
C ASP A 154 16.91 -19.08 -30.74
N ALA A 155 15.60 -19.06 -31.00
CA ALA A 155 14.82 -20.28 -31.25
C ALA A 155 15.22 -20.98 -32.56
N ALA A 156 15.65 -20.24 -33.59
CA ALA A 156 16.07 -20.83 -34.86
C ALA A 156 17.36 -21.66 -34.73
N ARG A 157 18.21 -21.33 -33.75
CA ARG A 157 19.50 -22.00 -33.53
C ARG A 157 19.54 -22.79 -32.22
N GLN A 158 18.47 -22.73 -31.44
CA GLN A 158 18.33 -23.40 -30.14
C GLN A 158 19.48 -23.06 -29.19
N ARG A 159 19.83 -21.76 -29.12
CA ARG A 159 20.93 -21.24 -28.29
C ARG A 159 20.43 -20.07 -27.44
N VAL A 160 20.88 -20.00 -26.18
CA VAL A 160 20.82 -18.73 -25.44
C VAL A 160 22.01 -17.88 -25.85
N VAL A 161 21.74 -16.65 -26.25
CA VAL A 161 22.74 -15.63 -26.61
C VAL A 161 22.89 -14.69 -25.42
N LEU A 162 24.14 -14.45 -25.01
CA LEU A 162 24.51 -13.45 -24.01
C LEU A 162 25.42 -12.42 -24.66
N PHE A 163 25.16 -11.13 -24.40
CA PHE A 163 26.02 -10.04 -24.87
C PHE A 163 26.41 -9.08 -23.73
N GLY A 164 27.71 -8.78 -23.69
CA GLY A 164 28.28 -7.76 -22.81
C GLY A 164 28.14 -8.09 -21.32
N GLY A 165 27.71 -7.10 -20.56
CA GLY A 165 27.79 -7.03 -19.10
C GLY A 165 29.04 -6.28 -18.63
N ASN A 166 28.90 -5.54 -17.53
CA ASN A 166 30.06 -4.97 -16.88
C ASN A 166 30.91 -6.13 -16.32
N GLY A 167 32.22 -6.13 -16.59
CA GLY A 167 33.12 -7.28 -16.39
C GLY A 167 33.27 -8.22 -17.59
N GLY A 168 32.43 -8.08 -18.62
CA GLY A 168 32.36 -8.96 -19.78
C GLY A 168 32.71 -8.34 -21.15
N GLY A 169 33.04 -7.04 -21.21
CA GLY A 169 33.45 -6.39 -22.47
C GLY A 169 32.36 -6.40 -23.56
N GLN A 170 32.78 -6.47 -24.83
CA GLN A 170 31.89 -6.62 -26.01
C GLN A 170 31.84 -8.09 -26.46
N GLU A 171 31.78 -9.02 -25.52
CA GLU A 171 31.77 -10.45 -25.81
C GLU A 171 30.37 -10.95 -26.13
N THR A 172 30.28 -11.91 -27.05
CA THR A 172 29.06 -12.69 -27.32
C THR A 172 29.31 -14.13 -26.91
N TRP A 173 28.42 -14.69 -26.10
CA TRP A 173 28.49 -16.07 -25.62
C TRP A 173 27.22 -16.82 -26.01
N LEU A 174 27.38 -18.09 -26.38
CA LEU A 174 26.31 -18.98 -26.81
C LEU A 174 26.23 -20.18 -25.86
N TRP A 175 25.05 -20.43 -25.31
CA TRP A 175 24.75 -21.60 -24.47
C TRP A 175 24.01 -22.66 -25.28
N ASP A 176 24.47 -23.90 -25.21
CA ASP A 176 23.87 -25.06 -25.87
C ASP A 176 23.18 -26.04 -24.92
N GLY A 177 22.86 -25.62 -23.69
CA GLY A 177 22.32 -26.49 -22.64
C GLY A 177 23.32 -27.23 -21.78
N VAL A 178 24.56 -27.32 -22.25
CA VAL A 178 25.61 -28.08 -21.58
C VAL A 178 26.81 -27.18 -21.32
N ASN A 179 27.21 -26.39 -22.31
CA ASN A 179 28.40 -25.56 -22.27
C ASN A 179 28.17 -24.17 -22.85
N TRP A 180 28.97 -23.20 -22.40
CA TRP A 180 29.09 -21.92 -23.07
C TRP A 180 30.21 -21.96 -24.11
N SER A 181 30.00 -21.31 -25.25
CA SER A 181 31.03 -21.06 -26.25
C SER A 181 31.07 -19.59 -26.63
N GLN A 182 32.27 -18.99 -26.63
CA GLN A 182 32.44 -17.59 -27.03
C GLN A 182 32.39 -17.48 -28.56
N ALA A 183 31.49 -16.63 -29.06
CA ALA A 183 31.45 -16.27 -30.47
C ALA A 183 32.45 -15.13 -30.75
N ASN A 184 33.08 -15.16 -31.92
CA ASN A 184 34.04 -14.13 -32.37
C ASN A 184 33.54 -13.41 -33.63
N PRO A 185 32.44 -12.64 -33.54
CA PRO A 185 31.91 -11.94 -34.69
C PRO A 185 32.85 -10.81 -35.14
N PRO A 186 33.01 -10.59 -36.46
CA PRO A 186 33.79 -9.49 -37.01
C PRO A 186 33.31 -8.10 -36.56
N THR A 187 32.00 -7.92 -36.40
CA THR A 187 31.39 -6.68 -35.94
C THR A 187 30.71 -6.88 -34.59
N ARG A 188 30.71 -5.84 -33.77
CA ARG A 188 30.22 -5.88 -32.38
C ARG A 188 29.47 -4.59 -32.06
N PRO A 189 28.33 -4.66 -31.34
CA PRO A 189 27.65 -3.48 -30.84
C PRO A 189 28.57 -2.68 -29.91
N PRO A 190 28.51 -1.33 -29.95
CA PRO A 190 29.25 -0.50 -29.01
C PRO A 190 28.62 -0.59 -27.62
N GLY A 191 29.48 -0.49 -26.59
CA GLY A 191 29.04 -0.59 -25.20
C GLY A 191 29.06 -2.01 -24.65
N THR A 192 29.01 -2.09 -23.33
CA THR A 192 29.25 -3.34 -22.59
C THR A 192 28.17 -3.63 -21.56
N GLY A 193 27.03 -2.93 -21.52
CA GLY A 193 26.00 -3.21 -20.50
C GLY A 193 24.76 -2.34 -20.62
N SER A 194 23.79 -2.59 -19.73
CA SER A 194 22.53 -1.82 -19.59
C SER A 194 21.65 -1.80 -20.84
N SER A 195 21.89 -2.72 -21.76
CA SER A 195 21.10 -2.94 -22.97
C SER A 195 20.09 -4.07 -22.74
N ALA A 196 19.03 -4.10 -23.53
CA ALA A 196 18.04 -5.17 -23.52
C ALA A 196 18.06 -5.91 -24.86
N MET A 197 17.82 -7.22 -24.82
CA MET A 197 17.83 -8.09 -25.98
C MET A 197 16.59 -8.96 -26.02
N ALA A 198 15.97 -9.09 -27.19
CA ALA A 198 14.82 -9.96 -27.42
C ALA A 198 14.91 -10.63 -28.79
N TYR A 199 14.30 -11.81 -28.93
CA TYR A 199 14.29 -12.56 -30.17
C TYR A 199 13.10 -12.19 -31.05
N HIS A 200 13.36 -11.89 -32.33
CA HIS A 200 12.35 -11.56 -33.32
C HIS A 200 12.10 -12.77 -34.24
N ALA A 201 11.09 -13.57 -33.92
CA ALA A 201 10.84 -14.87 -34.55
C ALA A 201 10.69 -14.80 -36.08
N ALA A 202 9.94 -13.82 -36.61
CA ALA A 202 9.72 -13.69 -38.05
C ALA A 202 10.99 -13.36 -38.86
N ARG A 203 12.03 -12.83 -38.20
CA ARG A 203 13.33 -12.51 -38.82
C ARG A 203 14.43 -13.48 -38.43
N GLN A 204 14.19 -14.33 -37.42
CA GLN A 204 15.17 -15.24 -36.86
C GLN A 204 16.45 -14.56 -36.36
N GLU A 205 16.29 -13.37 -35.77
CA GLU A 205 17.36 -12.49 -35.29
C GLU A 205 17.13 -12.11 -33.81
N CYS A 206 18.20 -12.04 -33.00
CA CYS A 206 18.13 -11.35 -31.70
C CYS A 206 18.38 -9.86 -31.90
N VAL A 207 17.52 -9.02 -31.33
CA VAL A 207 17.59 -7.56 -31.45
C VAL A 207 18.03 -6.96 -30.13
N LEU A 208 19.08 -6.14 -30.15
CA LEU A 208 19.68 -5.46 -29.02
C LEU A 208 19.45 -3.94 -29.13
N PHE A 209 19.02 -3.31 -28.04
CA PHE A 209 18.83 -1.86 -27.94
C PHE A 209 19.22 -1.34 -26.55
N GLY A 210 19.78 -0.13 -26.46
CA GLY A 210 20.21 0.44 -25.18
C GLY A 210 20.90 1.80 -25.26
N ASN A 211 22.01 1.93 -24.54
CA ASN A 211 22.60 3.19 -24.07
C ASN A 211 23.05 4.17 -25.17
N PHE A 212 23.23 3.69 -26.40
CA PHE A 212 23.63 4.53 -27.54
C PHE A 212 22.47 4.86 -28.49
N GLY A 213 21.25 4.40 -28.20
CA GLY A 213 20.07 4.62 -29.06
C GLY A 213 20.17 3.93 -30.43
N GLN A 214 21.07 2.94 -30.55
CA GLN A 214 21.29 2.17 -31.76
C GLN A 214 20.59 0.81 -31.66
N THR A 215 20.09 0.33 -32.79
CA THR A 215 19.51 -1.01 -32.93
C THR A 215 20.53 -1.93 -33.57
N TRP A 216 20.86 -3.02 -32.91
CA TRP A 216 21.77 -4.05 -33.42
C TRP A 216 21.04 -5.38 -33.52
N VAL A 217 21.33 -6.16 -34.56
CA VAL A 217 20.74 -7.48 -34.77
C VAL A 217 21.82 -8.55 -34.86
N TRP A 218 21.57 -9.69 -34.23
CA TRP A 218 22.39 -10.89 -34.27
C TRP A 218 21.69 -11.95 -35.11
N ASP A 219 22.35 -12.40 -36.18
CA ASP A 219 21.84 -13.40 -37.12
C ASP A 219 22.35 -14.82 -36.82
N GLY A 220 22.91 -15.05 -35.63
CA GLY A 220 23.54 -16.32 -35.27
C GLY A 220 25.03 -16.45 -35.58
N ALA A 221 25.59 -15.56 -36.41
CA ALA A 221 26.99 -15.56 -36.77
C ALA A 221 27.66 -14.19 -36.58
N ASN A 222 26.96 -13.11 -36.87
CA ASN A 222 27.48 -11.76 -36.83
C ASN A 222 26.47 -10.73 -36.30
N TRP A 223 26.99 -9.61 -35.80
CA TRP A 223 26.18 -8.44 -35.42
C TRP A 223 26.12 -7.42 -36.55
N ALA A 224 24.93 -6.94 -36.90
CA ALA A 224 24.75 -5.85 -37.84
C ALA A 224 23.96 -4.69 -37.20
N GLN A 225 24.40 -3.46 -37.42
CA GLN A 225 23.61 -2.29 -37.02
C GLN A 225 22.46 -2.10 -38.00
N ARG A 226 21.25 -1.89 -37.47
CA ARG A 226 20.06 -1.59 -38.26
C ARG A 226 19.83 -0.07 -38.25
N ASN A 227 19.78 0.51 -39.44
CA ASN A 227 19.39 1.92 -39.60
C ASN A 227 17.87 2.01 -39.68
N SER A 228 17.26 2.58 -38.65
CA SER A 228 15.82 2.82 -38.58
C SER A 228 15.52 4.30 -38.87
N LEU A 229 14.34 4.56 -39.46
CA LEU A 229 13.88 5.92 -39.73
C LEU A 229 13.49 6.63 -38.43
N ARG A 230 12.90 5.87 -37.51
CA ARG A 230 12.55 6.29 -36.16
C ARG A 230 13.39 5.49 -35.18
N THR A 231 13.81 6.12 -34.09
CA THR A 231 14.54 5.43 -33.03
C THR A 231 14.10 5.96 -31.68
N PRO A 232 13.89 5.09 -30.68
CA PRO A 232 13.74 5.54 -29.31
C PRO A 232 14.99 6.31 -28.89
N PRO A 233 14.87 7.33 -28.02
CA PRO A 233 16.04 7.96 -27.43
C PRO A 233 16.94 6.96 -26.70
N ALA A 234 18.25 7.24 -26.70
CA ALA A 234 19.24 6.50 -25.92
C ALA A 234 18.83 6.40 -24.44
N ARG A 235 18.95 5.20 -23.88
CA ARG A 235 18.44 4.87 -22.53
C ARG A 235 19.20 3.70 -21.92
N ASN A 236 19.33 3.72 -20.59
CA ASN A 236 19.97 2.65 -19.84
C ASN A 236 18.93 1.80 -19.13
N PHE A 237 19.17 0.49 -19.08
CA PHE A 237 18.32 -0.49 -18.40
C PHE A 237 16.84 -0.45 -18.82
N PRO A 238 16.52 -0.36 -20.14
CA PRO A 238 15.17 -0.67 -20.58
C PRO A 238 14.91 -2.17 -20.44
N THR A 239 13.66 -2.58 -20.63
CA THR A 239 13.36 -3.99 -20.93
C THR A 239 12.75 -4.10 -22.31
N PHE A 240 13.03 -5.23 -22.96
CA PHE A 240 12.70 -5.48 -24.35
C PHE A 240 12.21 -6.92 -24.45
N ILE A 241 10.99 -7.13 -24.93
CA ILE A 241 10.35 -8.45 -25.01
C ILE A 241 9.70 -8.66 -26.36
N ALA A 242 9.45 -9.91 -26.75
CA ALA A 242 8.56 -10.19 -27.87
C ALA A 242 7.11 -9.87 -27.50
N ASP A 243 6.37 -9.23 -28.41
CA ASP A 243 4.92 -9.07 -28.33
C ASP A 243 4.27 -10.15 -29.19
N GLY A 244 3.68 -11.14 -28.52
CA GLY A 244 3.05 -12.27 -29.19
C GLY A 244 1.73 -11.94 -29.91
N THR A 245 1.20 -10.72 -29.79
CA THR A 245 -0.03 -10.31 -30.51
C THR A 245 0.24 -9.74 -31.89
N SER A 246 1.44 -9.20 -32.14
CA SER A 246 1.71 -8.36 -33.32
C SER A 246 2.98 -8.73 -34.08
N ASN A 247 3.67 -9.83 -33.76
CA ASN A 247 4.99 -10.16 -34.33
C ASN A 247 6.00 -9.01 -34.19
N THR A 248 5.83 -8.13 -33.21
CA THR A 248 6.72 -7.01 -32.91
C THR A 248 7.51 -7.28 -31.63
N LEU A 249 8.53 -6.48 -31.35
CA LEU A 249 9.13 -6.40 -30.02
C LEU A 249 8.61 -5.16 -29.29
N LEU A 250 8.40 -5.26 -27.99
CA LEU A 250 7.96 -4.18 -27.12
C LEU A 250 9.12 -3.71 -26.24
N LEU A 251 9.40 -2.40 -26.28
CA LEU A 251 10.34 -1.71 -25.41
C LEU A 251 9.56 -0.81 -24.45
N PHE A 252 9.88 -0.89 -23.17
CA PHE A 252 9.34 0.01 -22.16
C PHE A 252 10.42 0.58 -21.25
N GLY A 253 10.24 1.86 -20.92
CA GLY A 253 11.03 2.58 -19.93
C GLY A 253 12.54 2.60 -20.19
N GLY A 254 13.33 2.56 -19.12
CA GLY A 254 14.79 2.78 -19.14
C GLY A 254 15.12 4.26 -18.94
N GLY A 255 16.14 4.56 -18.13
CA GLY A 255 16.51 5.94 -17.79
C GLY A 255 15.36 6.76 -17.19
N ASN A 256 14.50 6.14 -16.37
CA ASN A 256 13.29 6.71 -15.77
C ASN A 256 12.24 7.23 -16.77
N ARG A 257 12.27 6.76 -18.02
CA ARG A 257 11.23 7.05 -19.01
C ARG A 257 10.02 6.14 -18.82
N SER A 258 8.86 6.59 -19.29
CA SER A 258 7.56 5.87 -19.30
C SER A 258 7.00 5.66 -20.71
N ASP A 259 7.80 5.92 -21.74
CA ASP A 259 7.43 5.75 -23.14
C ASP A 259 7.42 4.26 -23.53
N THR A 260 6.52 3.91 -24.45
CA THR A 260 6.36 2.56 -24.99
C THR A 260 6.68 2.59 -26.47
N TRP A 261 7.53 1.69 -26.94
CA TRP A 261 7.90 1.59 -28.35
C TRP A 261 7.73 0.17 -28.86
N SER A 262 7.32 0.02 -30.12
CA SER A 262 7.26 -1.26 -30.81
C SER A 262 8.24 -1.31 -31.98
N TRP A 263 8.92 -2.44 -32.15
CA TRP A 263 9.81 -2.73 -33.27
C TRP A 263 9.20 -3.81 -34.17
N ASP A 264 8.99 -3.52 -35.45
CA ASP A 264 8.34 -4.44 -36.42
C ASP A 264 9.33 -5.33 -37.22
N GLY A 265 10.61 -5.28 -36.84
CA GLY A 265 11.68 -5.93 -37.60
C GLY A 265 12.42 -5.00 -38.56
N THR A 266 11.91 -3.80 -38.80
CA THR A 266 12.50 -2.81 -39.71
C THR A 266 12.58 -1.40 -39.14
N ASP A 267 11.54 -0.92 -38.44
CA ASP A 267 11.49 0.43 -37.88
C ASP A 267 10.81 0.45 -36.51
N TRP A 268 11.07 1.53 -35.76
CA TRP A 268 10.45 1.75 -34.47
C TRP A 268 9.19 2.61 -34.61
N THR A 269 8.16 2.28 -33.83
CA THR A 269 6.96 3.11 -33.70
C THR A 269 6.71 3.39 -32.23
N GLU A 270 6.65 4.68 -31.86
CA GLU A 270 6.22 5.09 -30.53
C GLU A 270 4.73 4.77 -30.37
N ARG A 271 4.37 4.17 -29.23
CA ARG A 271 3.00 3.80 -28.89
C ARG A 271 2.47 4.82 -27.88
N SER A 272 1.20 5.19 -28.04
CA SER A 272 0.51 6.14 -27.16
C SER A 272 -0.64 5.46 -26.40
N PRO A 273 -0.34 4.57 -25.43
CA PRO A 273 -1.37 3.92 -24.64
C PRO A 273 -2.09 4.94 -23.76
N ALA A 274 -3.39 4.70 -23.52
CA ALA A 274 -4.22 5.58 -22.67
C ALA A 274 -3.76 5.58 -21.21
N THR A 275 -3.20 4.46 -20.75
CA THR A 275 -2.62 4.28 -19.43
C THR A 275 -1.22 3.69 -19.57
N SER A 276 -0.30 4.10 -18.70
CA SER A 276 1.11 3.68 -18.76
C SER A 276 1.70 3.57 -17.35
N PRO A 277 2.60 2.61 -17.09
CA PRO A 277 3.36 2.58 -15.85
C PRO A 277 4.18 3.87 -15.69
N ALA A 278 4.43 4.26 -14.44
CA ALA A 278 5.35 5.35 -14.14
C ALA A 278 6.76 5.08 -14.68
N GLY A 279 7.49 6.16 -14.99
CA GLY A 279 8.81 6.07 -15.57
C GLY A 279 9.81 5.35 -14.67
N ARG A 280 10.53 4.37 -15.22
CA ARG A 280 11.32 3.42 -14.42
C ARG A 280 12.53 2.83 -15.16
N GLN A 281 13.40 2.17 -14.41
CA GLN A 281 14.56 1.44 -14.93
C GLN A 281 14.80 0.16 -14.11
N ASN A 282 15.55 -0.81 -14.67
CA ASN A 282 15.83 -2.08 -13.99
C ASN A 282 14.55 -2.82 -13.54
N HIS A 283 13.45 -2.65 -14.26
CA HIS A 283 12.25 -3.47 -14.09
C HIS A 283 12.44 -4.78 -14.83
N ALA A 284 11.57 -5.76 -14.60
CA ALA A 284 11.56 -7.00 -15.37
C ALA A 284 10.31 -7.04 -16.25
N MET A 285 10.43 -7.60 -17.46
CA MET A 285 9.30 -7.83 -18.36
C MET A 285 9.42 -9.18 -19.06
N VAL A 286 8.29 -9.84 -19.27
CA VAL A 286 8.18 -11.06 -20.10
C VAL A 286 6.85 -11.08 -20.83
N TRP A 287 6.75 -11.89 -21.88
CA TRP A 287 5.47 -12.19 -22.53
C TRP A 287 4.87 -13.48 -21.98
N ASP A 288 3.69 -13.40 -21.39
CA ASP A 288 2.88 -14.56 -21.01
C ASP A 288 2.02 -14.98 -22.20
N ASN A 289 2.45 -16.04 -22.88
CA ASN A 289 1.76 -16.54 -24.08
C ASN A 289 0.40 -17.17 -23.77
N ALA A 290 0.23 -17.80 -22.59
CA ALA A 290 -1.03 -18.43 -22.22
C ALA A 290 -2.14 -17.39 -22.00
N ARG A 291 -1.76 -16.17 -21.60
CA ARG A 291 -2.70 -15.07 -21.32
C ARG A 291 -2.72 -13.99 -22.39
N GLY A 292 -1.78 -14.02 -23.34
CA GLY A 292 -1.62 -12.98 -24.35
C GLY A 292 -1.37 -11.62 -23.71
N ARG A 293 -0.43 -11.57 -22.74
CA ARG A 293 -0.12 -10.36 -21.99
C ARG A 293 1.39 -10.17 -21.84
N GLY A 294 1.87 -8.96 -22.06
CA GLY A 294 3.17 -8.53 -21.55
C GLY A 294 3.06 -8.27 -20.04
N VAL A 295 3.87 -8.93 -19.23
CA VAL A 295 3.89 -8.79 -17.77
C VAL A 295 5.11 -7.96 -17.40
N LEU A 296 4.90 -6.80 -16.77
CA LEU A 296 5.94 -5.97 -16.18
C LEU A 296 5.88 -6.10 -14.66
N PHE A 297 7.04 -6.25 -14.03
CA PHE A 297 7.15 -6.21 -12.57
C PHE A 297 8.28 -5.30 -12.09
N GLY A 298 7.96 -4.47 -11.09
CA GLY A 298 8.91 -3.73 -10.27
C GLY A 298 9.75 -2.70 -11.01
N GLY A 299 11.02 -2.58 -10.62
CA GLY A 299 11.97 -1.58 -11.09
C GLY A 299 12.12 -0.38 -10.16
N ALA A 300 13.17 0.40 -10.41
CA ALA A 300 13.42 1.64 -9.68
C ALA A 300 12.53 2.76 -10.23
N ILE A 301 11.79 3.40 -9.33
CA ILE A 301 10.91 4.55 -9.60
C ILE A 301 11.28 5.69 -8.64
N PRO A 302 11.17 6.97 -9.05
CA PRO A 302 11.31 8.10 -8.14
C PRO A 302 10.14 8.10 -7.12
N SER A 303 10.30 7.40 -6.00
CA SER A 303 9.29 7.28 -4.94
C SER A 303 9.95 7.04 -3.58
N VAL A 304 9.17 7.17 -2.50
CA VAL A 304 9.65 7.06 -1.11
C VAL A 304 10.31 5.71 -0.80
N ASP A 305 9.89 4.63 -1.46
CA ASP A 305 10.42 3.28 -1.28
C ASP A 305 11.49 2.89 -2.34
N ASN A 306 11.80 3.79 -3.30
CA ASN A 306 12.70 3.65 -4.45
C ASN A 306 12.45 2.50 -5.43
N PHE A 307 11.87 1.38 -5.00
CA PHE A 307 11.59 0.20 -5.82
C PHE A 307 10.11 -0.16 -5.81
N SER A 308 9.56 -0.37 -6.99
CA SER A 308 8.16 -0.69 -7.15
C SER A 308 7.88 -2.17 -6.93
N ALA A 309 6.68 -2.48 -6.42
CA ALA A 309 6.10 -3.83 -6.32
C ALA A 309 4.90 -4.00 -7.26
N ASP A 310 4.68 -3.04 -8.18
CA ASP A 310 3.56 -3.09 -9.11
C ASP A 310 3.77 -4.14 -10.21
N THR A 311 2.66 -4.75 -10.60
CA THR A 311 2.55 -5.60 -11.78
C THR A 311 1.67 -4.88 -12.78
N TRP A 312 2.16 -4.70 -14.01
CA TRP A 312 1.40 -4.12 -15.12
C TRP A 312 1.26 -5.14 -16.24
N LEU A 313 0.12 -5.10 -16.91
CA LEU A 313 -0.21 -5.98 -18.03
C LEU A 313 -0.38 -5.16 -19.31
N TRP A 314 0.36 -5.52 -20.34
CA TRP A 314 0.22 -5.02 -21.70
C TRP A 314 -0.62 -5.99 -22.53
N ASP A 315 -1.61 -5.47 -23.25
CA ASP A 315 -2.52 -6.28 -24.08
C ASP A 315 -2.28 -6.16 -25.61
N GLY A 316 -1.20 -5.50 -26.02
CA GLY A 316 -0.92 -5.14 -27.43
C GLY A 316 -1.22 -3.67 -27.75
N ASN A 317 -2.03 -2.99 -26.93
CA ASN A 317 -2.43 -1.60 -27.15
C ASN A 317 -2.32 -0.72 -25.91
N ASN A 318 -2.63 -1.23 -24.72
CA ASN A 318 -2.70 -0.45 -23.51
C ASN A 318 -2.10 -1.17 -22.29
N TRP A 319 -1.63 -0.40 -21.30
CA TRP A 319 -1.16 -0.94 -20.02
C TRP A 319 -2.24 -0.88 -18.96
N THR A 320 -2.50 -1.98 -18.27
CA THR A 320 -3.42 -2.03 -17.12
C THR A 320 -2.65 -2.38 -15.85
N LEU A 321 -2.83 -1.59 -14.79
CA LEU A 321 -2.30 -1.93 -13.47
C LEU A 321 -3.03 -3.18 -12.96
N TRP A 322 -2.29 -4.25 -12.71
CA TRP A 322 -2.85 -5.51 -12.22
C TRP A 322 -2.85 -5.60 -10.70
N SER A 323 -1.71 -5.27 -10.09
CA SER A 323 -1.54 -5.30 -8.64
C SER A 323 -0.46 -4.32 -8.21
N SER A 324 -0.53 -3.86 -6.96
CA SER A 324 0.50 -3.01 -6.36
C SER A 324 0.61 -3.29 -4.86
N LYS A 325 1.62 -2.70 -4.22
CA LYS A 325 1.73 -2.66 -2.75
C LYS A 325 0.46 -2.09 -2.12
N ALA A 326 -0.05 -0.98 -2.63
CA ALA A 326 -1.30 -0.42 -2.15
C ALA A 326 -2.48 -1.23 -2.71
N GLN A 327 -3.34 -1.73 -1.82
CA GLN A 327 -4.59 -2.37 -2.17
C GLN A 327 -5.72 -1.70 -1.41
N VAL A 328 -6.77 -1.33 -2.13
CA VAL A 328 -7.87 -0.54 -1.56
C VAL A 328 -9.00 -1.47 -1.15
N PHE A 329 -9.38 -1.41 0.12
CA PHE A 329 -10.61 -2.00 0.65
C PHE A 329 -11.74 -0.98 0.52
N ASP A 330 -12.79 -1.32 -0.22
CA ASP A 330 -13.92 -0.42 -0.43
C ASP A 330 -15.02 -0.61 0.61
N MET A 331 -15.26 0.41 1.43
CA MET A 331 -16.31 0.40 2.44
C MET A 331 -17.67 0.86 1.92
N SER A 332 -17.75 1.36 0.68
CA SER A 332 -18.95 2.00 0.12
C SER A 332 -20.23 1.16 0.25
N ALA A 333 -20.11 -0.16 0.18
CA ALA A 333 -21.22 -1.11 0.26
C ALA A 333 -21.80 -1.33 1.68
N ARG A 334 -21.11 -0.89 2.74
CA ARG A 334 -21.50 -1.13 4.14
C ARG A 334 -21.59 0.20 4.91
N PRO A 335 -22.77 0.83 4.99
CA PRO A 335 -22.96 2.10 5.70
C PRO A 335 -22.67 2.04 7.20
N ASP A 336 -22.70 0.85 7.80
CA ASP A 336 -22.37 0.60 9.22
C ASP A 336 -20.87 0.31 9.46
N GLY A 337 -20.11 0.07 8.38
CA GLY A 337 -18.69 -0.30 8.46
C GLY A 337 -18.42 -1.67 9.08
N ILE A 338 -19.43 -2.54 9.19
CA ILE A 338 -19.31 -3.88 9.79
C ILE A 338 -19.20 -4.95 8.71
N TRP A 339 -18.18 -5.79 8.85
CA TRP A 339 -17.91 -6.94 7.99
C TRP A 339 -17.75 -8.21 8.82
N ASN A 340 -18.31 -9.31 8.31
CA ASN A 340 -18.41 -10.61 8.96
C ASN A 340 -17.66 -11.66 8.13
N PHE A 341 -16.35 -11.74 8.30
CA PHE A 341 -15.49 -12.69 7.60
C PHE A 341 -15.39 -14.04 8.30
N THR A 342 -14.97 -15.06 7.55
CA THR A 342 -14.52 -16.33 8.12
C THR A 342 -13.08 -16.22 8.61
N THR A 343 -12.16 -15.72 7.78
CA THR A 343 -10.75 -15.49 8.08
C THR A 343 -10.30 -14.18 7.45
N ILE A 344 -9.19 -13.61 7.93
CA ILE A 344 -8.61 -12.39 7.36
C ILE A 344 -7.12 -12.59 7.17
N HIS A 345 -6.60 -12.31 5.97
CA HIS A 345 -5.18 -12.37 5.68
C HIS A 345 -4.72 -11.14 4.89
N VAL A 346 -3.80 -10.36 5.49
CA VAL A 346 -3.10 -9.24 4.84
C VAL A 346 -1.64 -9.65 4.62
N PRO A 347 -1.24 -10.01 3.38
CA PRO A 347 0.10 -10.53 3.09
C PRO A 347 1.22 -9.52 3.32
N ALA A 348 2.43 -10.02 3.55
CA ALA A 348 3.63 -9.19 3.65
C ALA A 348 3.83 -8.30 2.42
N GLY A 349 4.28 -7.07 2.63
CA GLY A 349 4.50 -6.09 1.55
C GLY A 349 3.23 -5.41 1.02
N VAL A 350 2.03 -5.88 1.39
CA VAL A 350 0.76 -5.21 1.07
C VAL A 350 0.50 -4.06 2.05
N THR A 351 -0.02 -2.95 1.57
CA THR A 351 -0.60 -1.86 2.36
C THR A 351 -2.07 -1.72 2.00
N VAL A 352 -2.94 -2.05 2.94
CA VAL A 352 -4.38 -1.88 2.81
C VAL A 352 -4.74 -0.43 3.10
N GLN A 353 -5.36 0.22 2.12
CA GLN A 353 -5.96 1.55 2.22
C GLN A 353 -7.48 1.43 2.08
N PHE A 354 -8.22 2.50 2.36
CA PHE A 354 -9.67 2.44 2.46
C PHE A 354 -10.35 3.51 1.60
N ASN A 355 -11.34 3.09 0.80
CA ASN A 355 -12.37 4.00 0.32
C ASN A 355 -13.45 4.10 1.39
N ARG A 356 -13.63 5.30 1.94
CA ARG A 356 -14.56 5.55 3.05
C ARG A 356 -16.00 5.47 2.56
N ASN A 357 -16.91 4.96 3.38
CA ASN A 357 -18.34 5.04 3.11
C ASN A 357 -18.87 6.46 3.34
N ALA A 358 -20.11 6.72 2.91
CA ALA A 358 -20.72 8.05 2.99
C ALA A 358 -20.85 8.59 4.43
N GLY A 359 -21.03 7.70 5.41
CA GLY A 359 -21.09 8.06 6.83
C GLY A 359 -19.72 8.18 7.51
N ASN A 360 -18.63 7.91 6.78
CA ASN A 360 -17.26 7.79 7.28
C ASN A 360 -17.17 6.99 8.59
N THR A 361 -17.79 5.81 8.64
CA THR A 361 -17.82 5.00 9.86
C THR A 361 -16.44 4.37 10.16
N PRO A 362 -16.18 3.98 11.42
CA PRO A 362 -15.04 3.12 11.74
C PRO A 362 -15.05 1.80 10.98
N VAL A 363 -13.88 1.20 10.78
CA VAL A 363 -13.72 -0.14 10.21
C VAL A 363 -13.96 -1.18 11.30
N ARG A 364 -14.88 -2.12 11.08
CA ARG A 364 -15.09 -3.27 11.97
C ARG A 364 -15.00 -4.56 11.17
N TRP A 365 -13.91 -5.28 11.36
CA TRP A 365 -13.69 -6.58 10.78
C TRP A 365 -13.88 -7.66 11.84
N LEU A 366 -14.91 -8.48 11.69
CA LEU A 366 -15.24 -9.56 12.61
C LEU A 366 -14.97 -10.89 11.90
N ALA A 367 -14.19 -11.78 12.50
CA ALA A 367 -13.81 -13.07 11.94
C ALA A 367 -14.29 -14.23 12.82
N THR A 368 -14.78 -15.32 12.21
CA THR A 368 -15.07 -16.57 12.94
C THR A 368 -13.84 -17.48 13.11
N GLY A 369 -12.74 -17.13 12.46
CA GLY A 369 -11.49 -17.89 12.37
C GLY A 369 -10.27 -16.97 12.44
N ASP A 370 -9.10 -17.52 12.11
CA ASP A 370 -7.82 -16.83 12.29
C ASP A 370 -7.70 -15.55 11.46
N VAL A 371 -6.96 -14.61 12.03
CA VAL A 371 -6.60 -13.33 11.40
C VAL A 371 -5.08 -13.20 11.39
N THR A 372 -4.50 -13.06 10.20
CA THR A 372 -3.05 -12.88 10.00
C THR A 372 -2.76 -11.56 9.30
N ILE A 373 -2.04 -10.66 9.96
CA ILE A 373 -1.65 -9.36 9.43
C ILE A 373 -0.12 -9.32 9.31
N ASP A 374 0.40 -9.67 8.15
CA ASP A 374 1.84 -9.59 7.81
C ASP A 374 2.20 -8.28 7.11
N GLY A 375 1.22 -7.69 6.39
CA GLY A 375 1.34 -6.40 5.73
C GLY A 375 0.99 -5.21 6.62
N THR A 376 0.63 -4.10 5.98
CA THR A 376 0.18 -2.87 6.65
C THR A 376 -1.32 -2.68 6.46
N ILE A 377 -2.03 -2.30 7.52
CA ILE A 377 -3.36 -1.71 7.45
C ILE A 377 -3.21 -0.23 7.81
N ASP A 378 -3.59 0.66 6.90
CA ASP A 378 -3.48 2.10 7.10
C ASP A 378 -4.86 2.77 7.07
N VAL A 379 -5.32 3.17 8.25
CA VAL A 379 -6.55 3.96 8.45
C VAL A 379 -6.23 5.40 8.83
N SER A 380 -5.03 5.92 8.51
CA SER A 380 -4.60 7.27 8.92
C SER A 380 -5.42 8.39 8.28
N GLY A 381 -5.42 9.55 8.94
CA GLY A 381 -5.95 10.80 8.39
C GLY A 381 -5.01 11.39 7.33
N GLN A 382 -5.59 12.13 6.39
CA GLN A 382 -4.82 12.85 5.39
C GLN A 382 -4.07 14.02 6.01
N THR A 383 -2.85 14.25 5.52
CA THR A 383 -2.11 15.47 5.80
C THR A 383 -2.78 16.68 5.13
N GLY A 384 -2.79 17.82 5.80
CA GLY A 384 -3.20 19.10 5.20
C GLY A 384 -2.11 19.67 4.30
N PHE A 385 -1.77 19.04 3.18
CA PHE A 385 -0.75 19.57 2.25
C PHE A 385 -1.31 20.59 1.25
N ASN A 386 -0.43 21.44 0.69
CA ASN A 386 -0.70 22.41 -0.41
C ASN A 386 -1.31 21.78 -1.68
N ALA A 387 -1.21 20.46 -1.83
CA ALA A 387 -1.81 19.74 -2.96
C ALA A 387 -3.35 19.65 -2.87
N LEU A 388 -3.93 19.96 -1.70
CA LEU A 388 -5.37 20.12 -1.59
C LEU A 388 -5.80 21.38 -2.34
N PRO A 389 -6.83 21.31 -3.20
CA PRO A 389 -7.36 22.50 -3.85
C PRO A 389 -7.69 23.58 -2.81
N PRO A 390 -7.49 24.88 -3.13
CA PRO A 390 -7.79 25.97 -2.22
C PRO A 390 -9.18 25.82 -1.62
N GLY A 391 -9.22 25.57 -0.32
CA GLY A 391 -10.44 25.46 0.43
C GLY A 391 -10.99 24.07 0.72
N VAL A 392 -10.25 23.02 0.38
CA VAL A 392 -10.58 21.65 0.74
C VAL A 392 -9.88 21.28 2.05
N ALA A 393 -10.63 20.76 3.01
CA ALA A 393 -10.08 20.27 4.28
C ALA A 393 -9.41 18.90 4.12
N ALA A 394 -8.37 18.64 4.92
CA ALA A 394 -7.74 17.33 4.97
C ALA A 394 -8.72 16.27 5.49
N LEU A 395 -8.84 15.14 4.78
CA LEU A 395 -9.82 14.13 5.15
C LEU A 395 -9.39 13.33 6.40
N GLY A 396 -10.31 13.09 7.34
CA GLY A 396 -10.06 12.12 8.41
C GLY A 396 -10.03 10.69 7.84
N GLY A 397 -9.32 9.78 8.51
CA GLY A 397 -9.37 8.36 8.17
C GLY A 397 -10.77 7.77 8.38
N PRO A 398 -11.01 6.49 8.03
CA PRO A 398 -12.28 5.81 8.34
C PRO A 398 -12.67 5.98 9.81
N GLY A 399 -13.82 6.60 10.12
CA GLY A 399 -14.23 6.89 11.50
C GLY A 399 -13.56 8.10 12.17
N GLY A 400 -12.58 8.73 11.53
CA GLY A 400 -11.89 9.95 11.99
C GLY A 400 -12.48 11.23 11.40
N PHE A 401 -12.16 12.37 11.99
CA PHE A 401 -12.77 13.66 11.62
C PHE A 401 -11.86 14.53 10.74
N HIS A 402 -12.48 15.41 9.94
CA HIS A 402 -11.78 16.30 9.03
C HIS A 402 -10.95 17.37 9.74
N GLY A 403 -9.83 17.74 9.13
CA GLY A 403 -9.07 18.92 9.51
C GLY A 403 -9.85 20.21 9.27
N GLY A 404 -9.36 21.31 9.83
CA GLY A 404 -9.85 22.64 9.59
C GLY A 404 -9.21 23.19 8.32
N ARG A 405 -10.03 23.73 7.44
CA ARG A 405 -9.62 24.51 6.28
C ARG A 405 -8.89 25.79 6.71
N GLY A 406 -7.76 26.07 6.08
CA GLY A 406 -7.07 27.35 6.19
C GLY A 406 -7.89 28.51 5.64
N ALA A 407 -7.68 29.70 6.20
CA ALA A 407 -8.32 30.93 5.74
C ALA A 407 -7.91 31.30 4.30
N ILE A 408 -8.83 31.87 3.52
CA ILE A 408 -8.51 32.41 2.19
C ILE A 408 -8.14 33.89 2.34
N ALA A 409 -7.07 34.32 1.70
CA ALA A 409 -6.78 35.74 1.55
C ALA A 409 -7.88 36.41 0.70
N PHE A 410 -8.64 37.31 1.30
CA PHE A 410 -9.45 38.29 0.57
C PHE A 410 -8.60 39.53 0.31
N ASP A 411 -9.09 40.49 -0.49
CA ASP A 411 -8.35 41.68 -0.92
C ASP A 411 -7.44 42.30 0.18
N SER A 412 -6.45 43.09 -0.25
CA SER A 412 -5.29 43.54 0.53
C SER A 412 -5.58 44.36 1.81
N SER A 413 -6.83 44.38 2.31
CA SER A 413 -7.30 45.15 3.44
C SER A 413 -7.43 44.37 4.77
N ALA A 414 -7.50 43.02 4.81
CA ALA A 414 -7.67 42.30 6.08
C ALA A 414 -7.22 40.81 6.12
N SER A 415 -6.85 40.34 7.32
CA SER A 415 -6.63 38.92 7.66
C SER A 415 -7.96 38.22 7.97
N THR A 416 -8.17 37.01 7.46
CA THR A 416 -9.33 36.18 7.79
C THR A 416 -8.91 34.95 8.59
N VAL A 417 -9.86 34.40 9.35
CA VAL A 417 -9.67 33.25 10.23
C VAL A 417 -10.02 31.95 9.53
N GLY A 418 -9.28 30.89 9.86
CA GLY A 418 -9.53 29.55 9.35
C GLY A 418 -10.79 28.94 9.93
N SER A 419 -11.05 27.68 9.60
CA SER A 419 -12.13 26.90 10.20
C SER A 419 -11.60 25.97 11.31
N PRO A 420 -12.40 25.69 12.35
CA PRO A 420 -12.05 24.67 13.33
C PRO A 420 -11.92 23.29 12.70
N GLY A 421 -11.07 22.47 13.30
CA GLY A 421 -11.03 21.03 13.03
C GLY A 421 -12.32 20.36 13.50
N GLN A 422 -12.72 19.30 12.81
CA GLN A 422 -13.89 18.51 13.17
C GLN A 422 -13.53 17.46 14.24
N GLY A 423 -14.57 16.91 14.88
CA GLY A 423 -14.47 15.94 15.96
C GLY A 423 -14.46 16.55 17.36
N PRO A 424 -14.80 15.79 18.42
CA PRO A 424 -15.04 16.36 19.75
C PRO A 424 -13.81 17.01 20.41
N GLY A 425 -12.60 16.74 19.90
CA GLY A 425 -11.36 17.43 20.28
C GLY A 425 -10.74 18.18 19.12
N GLY A 426 -11.54 18.60 18.13
CA GLY A 426 -11.07 19.30 16.94
C GLY A 426 -10.44 20.63 17.28
N GLY A 427 -9.28 20.91 16.70
CA GLY A 427 -8.50 22.10 17.03
C GLY A 427 -9.24 23.40 16.69
N ALA A 428 -9.08 24.43 17.54
CA ALA A 428 -9.60 25.76 17.26
C ALA A 428 -8.92 26.37 16.01
N PRO A 429 -9.62 27.23 15.24
CA PRO A 429 -9.00 27.95 14.15
C PRO A 429 -7.95 28.93 14.68
N GLY A 430 -7.00 29.30 13.83
CA GLY A 430 -6.18 30.48 14.06
C GLY A 430 -7.04 31.73 14.19
N THR A 431 -6.53 32.73 14.91
CA THR A 431 -7.13 34.06 15.08
C THR A 431 -6.52 35.08 14.12
N ALA A 432 -7.20 36.21 13.86
CA ALA A 432 -6.65 37.29 13.03
C ALA A 432 -5.59 38.14 13.77
N GLN A 433 -5.42 37.94 15.07
CA GLN A 433 -4.50 38.70 15.91
C GLN A 433 -3.12 38.03 15.98
N GLN A 434 -2.07 38.85 15.95
CA GLN A 434 -0.71 38.43 16.23
C GLN A 434 -0.25 39.16 17.48
N THR A 435 -0.06 38.43 18.58
CA THR A 435 0.43 38.99 19.85
C THR A 435 1.77 38.34 20.18
N ASN A 436 2.87 39.06 20.00
CA ASN A 436 4.21 38.60 20.38
C ASN A 436 4.22 38.23 21.87
N PRO A 437 4.65 37.01 22.30
CA PRO A 437 5.42 35.99 21.57
C PRO A 437 4.65 34.84 20.92
N GLU A 438 3.32 34.79 21.04
CA GLU A 438 2.51 33.68 20.52
C GLU A 438 1.91 34.00 19.14
N ASN A 439 2.23 33.17 18.14
CA ASN A 439 1.58 33.27 16.83
C ASN A 439 0.16 32.71 16.89
N LEU A 440 -0.77 33.50 17.43
CA LEU A 440 -2.19 33.14 17.53
C LEU A 440 -2.88 32.97 16.16
N ARG A 441 -2.17 33.15 15.04
CA ARG A 441 -2.65 32.85 13.68
C ARG A 441 -2.61 31.37 13.33
N ASP A 442 -1.85 30.58 14.09
CA ASP A 442 -1.73 29.15 13.83
C ASP A 442 -2.98 28.41 14.32
N GLY A 443 -3.43 27.45 13.52
CA GLY A 443 -4.49 26.52 13.92
C GLY A 443 -4.02 25.63 15.06
N GLN A 444 -4.91 25.37 16.03
CA GLN A 444 -4.59 24.50 17.15
C GLN A 444 -4.69 23.01 16.76
N ASN A 445 -3.95 22.16 17.48
CA ASN A 445 -3.95 20.73 17.21
C ASN A 445 -5.26 20.06 17.64
N GLY A 446 -5.68 19.04 16.91
CA GLY A 446 -6.69 18.11 17.36
C GLY A 446 -6.17 17.30 18.56
N SER A 447 -7.06 16.92 19.48
CA SER A 447 -6.72 16.16 20.69
C SER A 447 -7.59 14.94 20.84
N HIS A 448 -7.01 13.75 21.05
CA HIS A 448 -7.69 12.49 21.39
C HIS A 448 -7.56 12.27 22.92
N ASN A 449 -8.39 12.95 23.72
CA ASN A 449 -8.29 12.96 25.19
C ASN A 449 -9.53 12.34 25.87
N GLY A 450 -9.59 12.37 27.21
CA GLY A 450 -10.67 11.74 28.00
C GLY A 450 -12.09 12.25 27.73
N THR A 451 -12.26 13.31 26.93
CA THR A 451 -13.56 13.86 26.52
C THR A 451 -14.25 12.96 25.50
N TYR A 452 -13.50 12.18 24.69
CA TYR A 452 -14.04 11.23 23.72
C TYR A 452 -12.97 10.17 23.35
N GLY A 453 -13.38 8.90 23.30
CA GLY A 453 -12.45 7.79 23.37
C GLY A 453 -12.17 7.46 24.84
N ASN A 454 -12.87 6.47 25.37
CA ASN A 454 -12.59 5.93 26.71
C ASN A 454 -11.53 4.81 26.61
N ALA A 455 -11.10 4.29 27.75
CA ALA A 455 -10.09 3.23 27.79
C ALA A 455 -10.60 1.91 27.17
N PHE A 456 -11.91 1.80 26.90
CA PHE A 456 -12.57 0.65 26.28
C PHE A 456 -12.72 0.79 24.76
N LEU A 457 -12.44 1.97 24.20
CA LEU A 457 -12.69 2.30 22.79
C LEU A 457 -14.14 2.00 22.34
N GLN A 458 -15.10 2.35 23.20
CA GLN A 458 -16.52 2.09 22.98
C GLN A 458 -17.37 3.36 23.26
N PRO A 459 -18.10 3.88 22.26
CA PRO A 459 -18.11 3.44 20.86
C PRO A 459 -16.73 3.68 20.22
N LEU A 460 -16.40 2.84 19.24
CA LEU A 460 -15.18 3.01 18.45
C LEU A 460 -15.27 4.32 17.66
N THR A 461 -14.31 5.23 17.85
CA THR A 461 -14.25 6.55 17.20
C THR A 461 -12.82 6.86 16.79
N GLY A 462 -12.64 7.55 15.66
CA GLY A 462 -11.33 8.03 15.23
C GLY A 462 -10.90 9.31 15.96
N GLY A 463 -9.77 9.85 15.53
CA GLY A 463 -9.18 11.09 15.99
C GLY A 463 -9.88 12.33 15.43
N SER A 464 -9.67 13.45 16.10
CA SER A 464 -10.15 14.77 15.65
C SER A 464 -9.15 15.46 14.73
N GLY A 465 -9.65 16.32 13.84
CA GLY A 465 -8.80 17.13 12.97
C GLY A 465 -8.18 18.33 13.69
N GLY A 466 -7.04 18.79 13.19
CA GLY A 466 -6.44 20.07 13.63
C GLY A 466 -7.16 21.26 13.02
N GLY A 467 -7.13 22.42 13.65
CA GLY A 467 -7.74 23.65 13.15
C GLY A 467 -6.99 24.25 11.95
N GLY A 468 -7.67 25.04 11.13
CA GLY A 468 -7.03 25.78 10.04
C GLY A 468 -6.40 27.07 10.53
N GLY A 469 -5.26 27.45 9.94
CA GLY A 469 -4.59 28.71 10.22
C GLY A 469 -5.25 29.91 9.56
N SER A 470 -4.94 31.12 10.05
CA SER A 470 -5.42 32.40 9.53
C SER A 470 -4.61 32.89 8.32
N SER A 471 -5.21 33.73 7.49
CA SER A 471 -4.58 34.29 6.30
C SER A 471 -3.83 35.58 6.64
N THR A 472 -2.95 36.03 5.75
CA THR A 472 -2.55 37.44 5.66
C THR A 472 -3.28 38.11 4.50
N ALA A 473 -2.97 39.38 4.25
CA ALA A 473 -3.47 40.14 3.09
C ALA A 473 -2.98 39.58 1.73
N GLY A 474 -1.95 38.73 1.71
CA GLY A 474 -1.35 38.20 0.47
C GLY A 474 -1.12 36.69 0.45
N SER A 475 -1.51 35.96 1.50
CA SER A 475 -1.28 34.52 1.59
C SER A 475 -2.39 33.84 2.38
N ASN A 476 -2.87 32.70 1.87
CA ASN A 476 -3.85 31.85 2.56
C ASN A 476 -3.26 31.29 3.85
N GLY A 477 -4.10 30.88 4.79
CA GLY A 477 -3.68 30.14 5.99
C GLY A 477 -3.46 28.66 5.70
N GLY A 478 -2.66 27.99 6.54
CA GLY A 478 -2.36 26.56 6.39
C GLY A 478 -3.55 25.67 6.75
N ASN A 479 -3.73 24.55 6.05
CA ASN A 479 -4.75 23.57 6.39
C ASN A 479 -4.34 22.72 7.60
N GLY A 480 -5.32 22.41 8.45
CA GLY A 480 -5.16 21.46 9.54
C GLY A 480 -5.22 20.02 9.03
N GLY A 481 -4.45 19.13 9.67
CA GLY A 481 -4.43 17.71 9.35
C GLY A 481 -5.70 16.98 9.79
N GLY A 482 -6.10 15.96 9.02
CA GLY A 482 -7.25 15.10 9.35
C GLY A 482 -6.96 14.20 10.54
N GLY A 483 -7.97 13.86 11.33
CA GLY A 483 -7.82 12.91 12.43
C GLY A 483 -7.63 11.48 11.93
N GLY A 484 -6.85 10.68 12.67
CA GLY A 484 -6.64 9.27 12.38
C GLY A 484 -7.93 8.46 12.42
N GLY A 485 -8.04 7.41 11.63
CA GLY A 485 -9.23 6.56 11.60
C GLY A 485 -9.35 5.65 12.81
N ALA A 486 -10.39 4.82 12.81
CA ALA A 486 -10.64 3.84 13.85
C ALA A 486 -10.92 2.47 13.27
N ILE A 487 -10.30 1.46 13.88
CA ILE A 487 -10.42 0.07 13.45
C ILE A 487 -10.60 -0.86 14.64
N LEU A 488 -11.57 -1.77 14.50
CA LEU A 488 -11.74 -2.97 15.31
C LEU A 488 -11.45 -4.18 14.42
N ILE A 489 -10.58 -5.06 14.90
CA ILE A 489 -10.42 -6.39 14.36
C ILE A 489 -10.73 -7.39 15.48
N ALA A 490 -11.78 -8.19 15.29
CA ALA A 490 -12.19 -9.21 16.24
C ALA A 490 -12.11 -10.60 15.60
N SER A 491 -11.63 -11.60 16.31
CA SER A 491 -11.63 -13.00 15.88
C SER A 491 -12.11 -13.89 17.03
N SER A 492 -12.95 -14.89 16.77
CA SER A 492 -13.25 -15.94 17.76
C SER A 492 -12.12 -16.97 17.93
N ARG A 493 -10.98 -16.73 17.28
CA ARG A 493 -9.75 -17.53 17.34
C ARG A 493 -8.59 -16.59 17.63
N ASP A 494 -7.53 -16.66 16.84
CA ASP A 494 -6.29 -15.91 17.06
C ASP A 494 -6.16 -14.73 16.09
N ILE A 495 -5.53 -13.66 16.59
CA ILE A 495 -4.96 -12.59 15.77
C ILE A 495 -3.43 -12.71 15.84
N GLN A 496 -2.82 -13.01 14.70
CA GLN A 496 -1.37 -12.95 14.52
C GLN A 496 -1.01 -11.65 13.79
N LEU A 497 -0.35 -10.74 14.50
CA LEU A 497 0.11 -9.45 13.99
C LEU A 497 1.64 -9.46 13.83
N ASN A 498 2.11 -9.58 12.59
CA ASN A 498 3.54 -9.52 12.24
C ASN A 498 3.91 -8.21 11.53
N GLY A 499 2.94 -7.56 10.88
CA GLY A 499 3.11 -6.33 10.14
C GLY A 499 2.79 -5.07 10.94
N LEU A 500 2.05 -4.12 10.35
CA LEU A 500 1.74 -2.81 10.94
C LEU A 500 0.24 -2.51 10.85
N ILE A 501 -0.36 -2.03 11.95
CA ILE A 501 -1.65 -1.34 11.90
C ILE A 501 -1.42 0.11 12.30
N ARG A 502 -1.80 1.04 11.43
CA ARG A 502 -1.59 2.47 11.61
C ARG A 502 -2.91 3.24 11.53
N ALA A 503 -3.13 4.09 12.52
CA ALA A 503 -4.26 5.00 12.64
C ALA A 503 -3.76 6.41 13.01
N ASN A 504 -2.78 6.93 12.27
CA ASN A 504 -2.16 8.21 12.61
C ASN A 504 -3.04 9.39 12.20
N GLY A 505 -2.94 10.50 12.93
CA GLY A 505 -3.41 11.79 12.46
C GLY A 505 -2.58 12.30 11.29
N GLY A 506 -3.19 13.14 10.47
CA GLY A 506 -2.53 13.84 9.38
C GLY A 506 -1.69 15.00 9.88
N ASP A 507 -0.58 15.24 9.18
CA ASP A 507 0.31 16.37 9.43
C ASP A 507 -0.36 17.71 9.04
N ARG A 508 0.23 18.83 9.46
CA ARG A 508 -0.25 20.20 9.20
C ARG A 508 0.48 20.86 8.03
N GLU A 509 -0.08 21.95 7.53
CA GLU A 509 0.56 22.79 6.52
C GLU A 509 1.23 24.04 7.09
N TRP A 510 2.28 24.53 6.42
CA TRP A 510 2.64 25.95 6.41
C TRP A 510 2.33 26.54 5.04
N SER A 511 1.53 27.61 5.00
CA SER A 511 1.11 28.26 3.76
C SER A 511 1.85 29.56 3.44
N GLY A 512 2.82 29.97 4.26
CA GLY A 512 3.44 31.29 4.20
C GLY A 512 2.81 32.33 5.14
N ALA A 513 1.56 32.12 5.57
CA ALA A 513 0.87 33.00 6.52
C ALA A 513 0.86 32.47 7.96
N SER A 514 0.56 31.18 8.10
CA SER A 514 0.34 30.48 9.36
C SER A 514 0.45 28.98 9.17
N PHE A 515 0.62 28.26 10.28
CA PHE A 515 0.48 26.83 10.34
C PHE A 515 -0.98 26.43 10.53
N GLY A 516 -1.38 25.31 9.92
CA GLY A 516 -2.54 24.56 10.40
C GLY A 516 -2.23 23.84 11.72
N GLY A 517 -3.24 23.21 12.30
CA GLY A 517 -3.09 22.30 13.43
C GLY A 517 -2.84 20.86 12.98
N PHE A 518 -2.10 20.09 13.76
CA PHE A 518 -1.95 18.65 13.53
C PHE A 518 -3.26 17.91 13.85
N GLY A 519 -3.62 16.88 13.07
CA GLY A 519 -4.69 15.96 13.44
C GLY A 519 -4.30 15.09 14.64
N SER A 520 -5.25 14.62 15.44
CA SER A 520 -4.96 13.63 16.49
C SER A 520 -4.88 12.23 15.89
N GLY A 521 -4.21 11.32 16.60
CA GLY A 521 -4.24 9.89 16.33
C GLY A 521 -5.64 9.31 16.52
N GLY A 522 -5.83 8.18 15.89
CA GLY A 522 -7.07 7.42 15.86
C GLY A 522 -7.14 6.34 16.93
N SER A 523 -7.94 5.30 16.65
CA SER A 523 -8.20 4.21 17.59
C SER A 523 -7.95 2.83 16.96
N ILE A 524 -7.22 1.98 17.67
CA ILE A 524 -7.01 0.58 17.27
C ILE A 524 -7.49 -0.33 18.38
N LEU A 525 -8.45 -1.21 18.08
CA LEU A 525 -8.94 -2.24 18.99
C LEU A 525 -8.74 -3.62 18.36
N LEU A 526 -7.93 -4.46 19.01
CA LEU A 526 -7.80 -5.89 18.69
C LEU A 526 -8.51 -6.71 19.75
N ARG A 527 -9.27 -7.72 19.34
CA ARG A 527 -10.03 -8.59 20.25
C ARG A 527 -10.03 -10.04 19.77
N ALA A 528 -9.45 -10.95 20.54
CA ALA A 528 -9.36 -12.35 20.14
C ALA A 528 -9.22 -13.29 21.35
N ASP A 529 -9.13 -14.60 21.12
CA ASP A 529 -8.61 -15.51 22.15
C ASP A 529 -7.16 -15.17 22.47
N ARG A 530 -6.35 -15.07 21.41
CA ARG A 530 -4.91 -14.77 21.48
C ARG A 530 -4.57 -13.64 20.52
N VAL A 531 -3.81 -12.67 21.01
CA VAL A 531 -3.20 -11.63 20.17
C VAL A 531 -1.69 -11.74 20.29
N THR A 532 -1.03 -12.14 19.21
CA THR A 532 0.40 -12.49 19.23
C THR A 532 1.13 -11.93 18.02
N GLY A 533 2.48 -11.92 18.07
CA GLY A 533 3.33 -11.62 16.92
C GLY A 533 4.30 -10.46 17.14
N GLY A 534 5.16 -10.22 16.14
CA GLY A 534 6.22 -9.21 16.20
C GLY A 534 5.82 -7.82 15.69
N GLY A 535 4.58 -7.66 15.23
CA GLY A 535 4.13 -6.47 14.53
C GLY A 535 3.88 -5.26 15.41
N THR A 536 3.67 -4.13 14.75
CA THR A 536 3.59 -2.80 15.36
C THR A 536 2.17 -2.22 15.29
N LEU A 537 1.77 -1.49 16.33
CA LEU A 537 0.53 -0.71 16.38
C LEU A 537 0.86 0.77 16.57
N GLN A 538 0.33 1.64 15.71
CA GLN A 538 0.59 3.08 15.74
C GLN A 538 -0.69 3.90 15.64
N ALA A 539 -0.91 4.80 16.60
CA ALA A 539 -1.97 5.81 16.55
C ALA A 539 -1.41 7.15 17.03
N PHE A 540 -0.40 7.67 16.32
CA PHE A 540 0.20 8.97 16.59
C PHE A 540 -0.72 10.12 16.15
N GLY A 541 -0.57 11.30 16.73
CA GLY A 541 -1.01 12.54 16.10
C GLY A 541 -0.22 12.86 14.83
N GLY A 542 -0.64 13.91 14.13
CA GLY A 542 -0.01 14.39 12.89
C GLY A 542 1.46 14.76 13.06
N GLN A 543 1.83 15.25 14.24
CA GLN A 543 3.23 15.37 14.62
C GLN A 543 3.73 13.96 14.96
N GLN A 544 4.61 13.41 14.11
CA GLN A 544 5.20 12.10 14.32
C GLN A 544 5.71 11.95 15.76
N ASN A 545 5.47 10.80 16.37
CA ASN A 545 5.77 10.46 17.77
C ASN A 545 4.91 11.16 18.84
N ASN A 546 3.90 11.96 18.48
CA ASN A 546 2.92 12.45 19.45
C ASN A 546 1.91 11.34 19.79
N PRO A 547 1.85 10.78 21.02
CA PRO A 547 1.00 9.63 21.38
C PRO A 547 -0.48 10.03 21.59
N ASN A 548 -1.01 10.88 20.71
CA ASN A 548 -2.33 11.50 20.81
C ASN A 548 -3.41 10.67 20.11
N GLY A 549 -3.46 9.36 20.39
CA GLY A 549 -4.46 8.41 19.91
C GLY A 549 -4.77 7.38 20.98
N ARG A 550 -5.29 6.20 20.62
CA ARG A 550 -5.50 5.12 21.60
C ARG A 550 -5.44 3.73 21.00
N ILE A 551 -4.83 2.82 21.74
CA ILE A 551 -4.71 1.41 21.37
C ILE A 551 -5.29 0.57 22.50
N ARG A 552 -6.08 -0.44 22.16
CA ARG A 552 -6.57 -1.43 23.09
C ARG A 552 -6.42 -2.84 22.53
N VAL A 553 -5.94 -3.75 23.38
CA VAL A 553 -5.75 -5.15 23.04
C VAL A 553 -6.48 -6.02 24.06
N GLU A 554 -7.50 -6.73 23.59
CA GLU A 554 -8.28 -7.67 24.38
C GLU A 554 -7.94 -9.10 23.96
N GLY A 555 -7.53 -9.92 24.91
CA GLY A 555 -7.19 -11.32 24.66
C GLY A 555 -6.95 -12.07 25.95
N TYR A 556 -7.18 -13.37 25.97
CA TYR A 556 -6.77 -14.20 27.10
C TYR A 556 -5.26 -14.39 27.11
N VAL A 557 -4.66 -14.52 25.91
CA VAL A 557 -3.21 -14.52 25.70
C VAL A 557 -2.81 -13.29 24.90
N ARG A 558 -1.79 -12.57 25.36
CA ARG A 558 -1.27 -11.36 24.69
C ARG A 558 0.24 -11.42 24.68
N SER A 559 0.83 -11.60 23.51
CA SER A 559 2.29 -11.71 23.33
C SER A 559 2.73 -10.95 22.08
N LEU A 560 2.53 -9.64 22.10
CA LEU A 560 3.05 -8.73 21.08
C LEU A 560 4.43 -8.23 21.48
N THR A 561 5.43 -8.43 20.62
CA THR A 561 6.82 -7.98 20.88
C THR A 561 7.19 -6.70 20.14
N GLY A 562 6.40 -6.29 19.14
CA GLY A 562 6.62 -5.04 18.42
C GLY A 562 6.21 -3.80 19.20
N SER A 563 6.37 -2.63 18.56
CA SER A 563 6.09 -1.33 19.18
C SER A 563 4.58 -1.04 19.23
N ARG A 564 4.10 -0.43 20.31
CA ARG A 564 2.71 0.02 20.47
C ARG A 564 2.73 1.45 20.96
N VAL A 565 2.33 2.38 20.10
CA VAL A 565 2.37 3.80 20.45
C VAL A 565 1.09 4.51 20.01
N PRO A 566 0.32 5.11 20.95
CA PRO A 566 0.51 5.11 22.41
C PRO A 566 0.48 3.71 23.03
N VAL A 567 0.99 3.58 24.25
CA VAL A 567 0.94 2.32 25.00
C VAL A 567 -0.52 1.84 25.07
N GLU A 568 -0.71 0.56 24.79
CA GLU A 568 -2.01 -0.08 24.76
C GLU A 568 -2.63 -0.20 26.15
N VAL A 569 -3.96 -0.09 26.19
CA VAL A 569 -4.76 -0.61 27.30
C VAL A 569 -5.05 -2.07 27.04
N VAL A 570 -4.80 -2.94 28.01
CA VAL A 570 -5.09 -4.37 27.89
C VAL A 570 -6.33 -4.77 28.69
N GLY A 571 -7.02 -5.81 28.22
CA GLY A 571 -8.19 -6.35 28.93
C GLY A 571 -8.50 -7.78 28.52
N LEU A 572 -9.46 -8.39 29.24
CA LEU A 572 -10.11 -9.61 28.76
C LEU A 572 -11.06 -9.26 27.60
N PRO A 573 -11.28 -10.20 26.66
CA PRO A 573 -12.31 -10.02 25.62
C PRO A 573 -13.67 -9.77 26.25
N ALA A 574 -14.32 -8.67 25.86
CA ALA A 574 -15.66 -8.38 26.34
C ALA A 574 -16.67 -9.36 25.71
N ALA A 575 -17.51 -10.00 26.54
CA ALA A 575 -18.42 -11.07 26.13
C ALA A 575 -19.69 -10.60 25.41
N ASN A 576 -20.00 -9.29 25.42
CA ASN A 576 -21.31 -8.79 25.01
C ASN A 576 -21.31 -8.31 23.55
N GLY A 577 -22.15 -8.94 22.71
CA GLY A 577 -22.36 -8.55 21.31
C GLY A 577 -22.99 -7.17 21.09
N GLU A 578 -23.57 -6.56 22.13
CA GLU A 578 -24.08 -5.18 22.08
C GLU A 578 -22.99 -4.12 21.92
N LEU A 579 -21.74 -4.44 22.26
CA LEU A 579 -20.59 -3.53 22.16
C LEU A 579 -20.14 -3.26 20.72
N ASN A 580 -20.69 -4.00 19.76
CA ASN A 580 -20.48 -3.80 18.33
C ASN A 580 -21.57 -2.92 17.69
N ARG A 581 -22.65 -2.57 18.41
CA ARG A 581 -23.70 -1.68 17.90
C ARG A 581 -23.29 -0.23 18.02
N ILE A 582 -23.47 0.52 16.94
CA ILE A 582 -23.13 1.94 16.87
C ILE A 582 -24.23 2.73 17.59
N GLY A 583 -23.90 3.31 18.73
CA GLY A 583 -24.65 4.47 19.21
C GLY A 583 -24.34 5.66 18.30
N THR A 584 -25.33 6.24 17.63
CA THR A 584 -25.12 7.44 16.80
C THR A 584 -25.64 8.67 17.52
N LEU A 585 -24.92 9.79 17.39
CA LEU A 585 -25.40 11.12 17.76
C LEU A 585 -25.58 11.94 16.49
N ALA A 586 -26.69 12.67 16.39
CA ALA A 586 -26.95 13.62 15.33
C ALA A 586 -27.47 14.93 15.92
N ILE A 587 -26.90 16.05 15.47
CA ILE A 587 -27.51 17.36 15.72
C ILE A 587 -28.73 17.43 14.80
N GLN A 588 -29.93 17.31 15.36
CA GLN A 588 -31.17 17.25 14.59
C GLN A 588 -31.61 18.63 14.12
N SER A 589 -31.59 19.61 15.02
CA SER A 589 -31.96 20.98 14.69
C SER A 589 -31.19 22.02 15.48
N VAL A 590 -31.01 23.19 14.87
CA VAL A 590 -30.40 24.38 15.47
C VAL A 590 -31.38 25.53 15.27
N ARG A 591 -31.87 26.13 16.36
CA ARG A 591 -32.91 27.18 16.33
C ARG A 591 -34.18 26.73 15.56
N GLY A 592 -34.53 25.44 15.67
CA GLY A 592 -35.68 24.85 14.97
C GLY A 592 -35.46 24.59 13.47
N VAL A 593 -34.30 24.94 12.91
CA VAL A 593 -33.93 24.57 11.53
C VAL A 593 -33.33 23.18 11.54
N ASN A 594 -33.88 22.27 10.72
CA ASN A 594 -33.38 20.91 10.61
C ASN A 594 -32.01 20.88 9.94
N VAL A 595 -31.09 20.11 10.51
CA VAL A 595 -29.75 19.88 9.96
C VAL A 595 -29.79 18.64 9.07
N ALA A 596 -29.37 18.77 7.81
CA ALA A 596 -29.21 17.63 6.91
C ALA A 596 -28.14 16.66 7.45
N GLN A 597 -28.38 15.35 7.37
CA GLN A 597 -27.48 14.32 7.88
C GLN A 597 -26.87 13.49 6.73
N PRO A 598 -25.57 13.13 6.81
CA PRO A 598 -24.60 13.64 7.77
C PRO A 598 -24.29 15.13 7.51
N PRO A 599 -24.06 15.94 8.56
CA PRO A 599 -23.72 17.35 8.37
C PRO A 599 -22.40 17.48 7.61
N SER A 600 -22.32 18.44 6.70
CA SER A 600 -21.13 18.68 5.88
C SER A 600 -19.99 19.28 6.70
N GLY A 601 -20.32 20.08 7.72
CA GLY A 601 -19.34 20.88 8.46
C GLY A 601 -18.57 21.86 7.57
N ASN A 602 -19.12 22.22 6.40
CA ASN A 602 -18.50 23.10 5.42
C ASN A 602 -18.91 24.55 5.68
N LEU A 603 -17.94 25.38 6.08
CA LEU A 603 -18.21 26.79 6.39
C LEU A 603 -18.58 27.66 5.17
N GLN A 604 -18.29 27.22 3.94
CA GLN A 604 -18.72 27.91 2.71
C GLN A 604 -20.15 27.55 2.29
N THR A 605 -20.63 26.37 2.72
CA THR A 605 -22.00 25.91 2.48
C THR A 605 -22.58 25.44 3.81
N PRO A 606 -22.86 26.38 4.74
CA PRO A 606 -23.21 26.03 6.11
C PRO A 606 -24.47 25.15 6.17
N ASP A 607 -24.44 24.15 7.04
CA ASP A 607 -25.59 23.24 7.24
C ASP A 607 -26.82 23.98 7.79
N VAL A 608 -26.62 25.09 8.52
CA VAL A 608 -27.66 26.00 9.01
C VAL A 608 -27.14 27.45 8.99
N VAL A 609 -28.01 28.40 8.63
CA VAL A 609 -27.71 29.85 8.63
C VAL A 609 -28.79 30.61 9.42
N PHE A 610 -28.36 31.52 10.29
CA PHE A 610 -29.22 32.47 11.01
C PHE A 610 -28.51 33.83 11.17
N THR A 611 -29.26 34.93 11.25
CA THR A 611 -28.73 36.31 11.08
C THR A 611 -28.36 37.04 12.38
N ASP A 612 -28.88 36.60 13.53
CA ASP A 612 -28.72 37.28 14.82
C ASP A 612 -27.91 36.43 15.82
N ALA A 613 -27.07 37.09 16.63
CA ALA A 613 -26.47 36.47 17.81
C ALA A 613 -27.51 36.35 18.93
N GLY A 614 -27.40 35.32 19.78
CA GLY A 614 -28.34 35.16 20.90
C GLY A 614 -28.53 33.72 21.36
N PRO A 615 -29.56 33.47 22.18
CA PRO A 615 -29.88 32.13 22.65
C PRO A 615 -30.36 31.25 21.49
N VAL A 616 -29.71 30.11 21.33
CA VAL A 616 -29.99 29.09 20.33
C VAL A 616 -30.32 27.79 21.06
N GLN A 617 -31.45 27.20 20.67
CA GLN A 617 -31.79 25.84 21.07
C GLN A 617 -31.16 24.86 20.09
N VAL A 618 -30.37 23.91 20.60
CA VAL A 618 -29.76 22.83 19.82
C VAL A 618 -30.34 21.51 20.29
N VAL A 619 -31.03 20.81 19.39
CA VAL A 619 -31.60 19.49 19.65
C VAL A 619 -30.66 18.44 19.10
N VAL A 620 -30.21 17.54 19.97
CA VAL A 620 -29.37 16.40 19.61
C VAL A 620 -30.17 15.14 19.83
N THR A 621 -30.15 14.24 18.84
CA THR A 621 -30.79 12.93 18.90
C THR A 621 -29.73 11.84 18.99
N GLY A 622 -30.05 10.77 19.70
CA GLY A 622 -29.21 9.61 19.87
C GLY A 622 -29.96 8.32 19.53
N THR A 623 -29.39 7.49 18.67
CA THR A 623 -29.90 6.12 18.44
C THR A 623 -28.95 5.13 19.09
N GLY A 624 -29.46 4.15 19.85
CA GLY A 624 -28.61 3.16 20.53
C GLY A 624 -27.77 3.75 21.68
N ILE A 625 -28.17 4.90 22.21
CA ILE A 625 -27.53 5.55 23.35
C ILE A 625 -28.47 5.40 24.56
N PRO A 626 -28.04 4.75 25.66
CA PRO A 626 -28.88 4.56 26.83
C PRO A 626 -29.35 5.88 27.44
N ASP A 627 -30.59 5.89 27.94
CA ASP A 627 -31.10 7.00 28.75
C ASP A 627 -30.22 7.22 29.98
N GLY A 628 -30.06 8.47 30.39
CA GLY A 628 -29.14 8.87 31.45
C GLY A 628 -27.70 9.10 30.98
N THR A 629 -27.33 8.73 29.74
CA THR A 629 -26.00 9.00 29.20
C THR A 629 -25.73 10.52 29.15
N PRO A 630 -24.65 11.03 29.77
CA PRO A 630 -24.32 12.45 29.69
C PRO A 630 -23.83 12.83 28.29
N VAL A 631 -24.54 13.77 27.67
CA VAL A 631 -24.23 14.39 26.39
C VAL A 631 -23.68 15.80 26.62
N ARG A 632 -22.63 16.16 25.90
CA ARG A 632 -22.02 17.50 25.88
C ARG A 632 -22.18 18.10 24.48
N LEU A 633 -22.34 19.42 24.45
CA LEU A 633 -22.33 20.19 23.22
C LEU A 633 -21.10 21.09 23.21
N ARG A 634 -20.35 21.06 22.12
CA ARG A 634 -19.21 21.92 21.85
C ARG A 634 -19.49 22.75 20.62
N ILE A 635 -19.30 24.06 20.73
CA ILE A 635 -19.45 25.01 19.63
C ILE A 635 -18.13 25.74 19.48
N THR A 636 -17.47 25.58 18.33
CA THR A 636 -16.26 26.32 18.02
C THR A 636 -16.58 27.44 17.05
N SER A 637 -16.43 28.67 17.49
CA SER A 637 -16.57 29.87 16.66
C SER A 637 -15.20 30.40 16.22
N THR A 638 -15.22 31.45 15.41
CA THR A 638 -14.03 32.18 14.97
C THR A 638 -13.20 32.81 16.09
N SER A 639 -13.76 33.00 17.29
CA SER A 639 -13.08 33.70 18.40
C SER A 639 -13.17 33.00 19.75
N SER A 640 -13.95 31.93 19.87
CA SER A 640 -14.18 31.24 21.14
C SER A 640 -14.67 29.80 20.97
N VAL A 641 -14.36 28.95 21.95
CA VAL A 641 -14.98 27.63 22.14
C VAL A 641 -16.00 27.75 23.26
N ILE A 642 -17.22 27.31 23.01
CA ILE A 642 -18.32 27.28 23.98
C ILE A 642 -18.66 25.82 24.23
N GLU A 643 -18.63 25.41 25.49
CA GLU A 643 -19.03 24.08 25.92
C GLU A 643 -20.29 24.17 26.80
N SER A 644 -21.22 23.24 26.59
CA SER A 644 -22.47 23.15 27.36
C SER A 644 -22.76 21.70 27.73
N GLY A 645 -23.42 21.50 28.87
CA GLY A 645 -23.66 20.20 29.48
C GLY A 645 -22.60 19.79 30.52
N PRO A 646 -22.64 18.53 30.99
CA PRO A 646 -23.43 17.43 30.44
C PRO A 646 -24.93 17.56 30.72
N GLN A 647 -25.75 17.10 29.78
CA GLN A 647 -27.18 16.89 29.94
C GLN A 647 -27.50 15.42 29.67
N ALA A 648 -28.39 14.82 30.46
CA ALA A 648 -28.75 13.41 30.32
C ALA A 648 -29.60 13.19 29.07
N MET A 649 -29.23 12.17 28.28
CA MET A 649 -30.09 11.64 27.21
C MET A 649 -31.41 11.15 27.81
N ALA A 650 -32.54 11.53 27.21
CA ALA A 650 -33.86 11.07 27.62
C ALA A 650 -34.72 10.77 26.39
N ALA A 651 -35.25 9.54 26.31
CA ALA A 651 -36.02 9.07 25.16
C ALA A 651 -35.29 9.33 23.81
N GLY A 652 -33.97 9.15 23.79
CA GLY A 652 -33.14 9.35 22.60
C GLY A 652 -32.96 10.81 22.15
N THR A 653 -33.32 11.79 22.98
CA THR A 653 -33.13 13.22 22.66
C THR A 653 -32.52 13.98 23.85
N VAL A 654 -31.76 15.04 23.56
CA VAL A 654 -31.28 16.03 24.52
C VAL A 654 -31.33 17.42 23.89
N THR A 655 -31.61 18.45 24.69
CA THR A 655 -31.80 19.83 24.20
C THR A 655 -30.97 20.82 25.01
N PHE A 656 -30.05 21.47 24.32
CA PHE A 656 -29.17 22.50 24.88
C PHE A 656 -29.71 23.89 24.57
N ASN A 657 -29.70 24.77 25.56
CA ASN A 657 -29.93 26.20 25.38
C ASN A 657 -28.59 26.91 25.56
N VAL A 658 -28.05 27.48 24.48
CA VAL A 658 -26.71 28.07 24.46
C VAL A 658 -26.72 29.40 23.75
N THR A 659 -25.93 30.36 24.23
CA THR A 659 -25.78 31.65 23.55
C THR A 659 -24.64 31.54 22.54
N VAL A 660 -24.94 31.72 21.25
CA VAL A 660 -23.93 31.61 20.17
C VAL A 660 -23.56 33.01 19.67
N PRO A 661 -22.26 33.36 19.59
CA PRO A 661 -21.80 34.64 19.08
C PRO A 661 -22.03 34.75 17.58
N ARG A 662 -22.07 35.99 17.07
CA ARG A 662 -22.17 36.24 15.62
C ARG A 662 -20.90 35.73 14.93
N GLY A 663 -21.04 34.88 13.92
CA GLY A 663 -19.93 34.38 13.14
C GLY A 663 -20.22 33.03 12.50
N VAL A 664 -19.17 32.41 11.99
CA VAL A 664 -19.22 31.05 11.43
C VAL A 664 -18.51 30.11 12.39
N GLY A 665 -18.98 28.88 12.52
CA GLY A 665 -18.43 27.92 13.46
C GLY A 665 -18.92 26.50 13.23
N THR A 666 -18.42 25.56 14.02
CA THR A 666 -18.87 24.17 14.02
C THR A 666 -19.56 23.82 15.33
N LEU A 667 -20.63 23.03 15.24
CA LEU A 667 -21.31 22.44 16.40
C LEU A 667 -21.03 20.94 16.43
N GLN A 668 -20.74 20.41 17.62
CA GLN A 668 -20.38 19.03 17.83
C GLN A 668 -21.04 18.53 19.11
N ALA A 669 -21.68 17.36 19.04
CA ALA A 669 -22.19 16.68 20.22
C ALA A 669 -21.35 15.45 20.52
N SER A 670 -21.08 15.20 21.80
CA SER A 670 -20.43 13.98 22.26
C SER A 670 -21.19 13.38 23.43
N ALA A 671 -21.28 12.05 23.46
CA ALA A 671 -21.84 11.30 24.57
C ALA A 671 -20.70 10.55 25.25
N GLN A 672 -20.68 10.61 26.58
CA GLN A 672 -19.73 9.86 27.38
C GLN A 672 -20.50 8.90 28.26
N PHE A 673 -20.24 7.60 28.16
CA PHE A 673 -20.71 6.66 29.16
C PHE A 673 -19.54 5.80 29.60
N ASN A 674 -19.52 5.49 30.89
CA ASN A 674 -18.68 4.43 31.41
C ASN A 674 -19.47 3.14 31.21
N ALA A 675 -18.84 2.12 30.64
CA ALA A 675 -19.38 0.78 30.75
C ALA A 675 -19.50 0.45 32.26
N PRO A 676 -20.62 -0.13 32.71
CA PRO A 676 -20.76 -0.57 34.09
C PRO A 676 -19.69 -1.59 34.50
#